data_AF-A0A1Z8JUW4-F1
#
_entry.id   AF-A0A1Z8JUW4-F1
#
_cell.length_a   1.000
_cell.length_b   1.000
_cell.length_c   1.000
_cell.angle_alpha   90.00
_cell.angle_beta   90.00
_cell.angle_gamma   90.00
#
_symmetry.space_group_name_H-M   'P 1'
#
loop_
_entity.id
_entity.type
_entity.pdbx_description
1 polymer ?
#
loop_
_entity_poly.entity_id
_entity_poly.type
_entity_poly.pdbx_seq_one_letter_code
_entity_poly.pdbx_strand_id
1 'polypeptide(L)'
;MTSKRTPTQTINDTITPKKKISIKQTPEEEAQAKQYFQSHVFEDSFREQLTKNVRESQPYRWGTIKNLINDQLLRNVRSEIMSEIKFTKKETDIYKVFQSGDLANLSAMPQDLLERLPSLYKLRSAIYSESFRSFISAVTGCGKLSGIKTDLSIQLYTKGCHLLTHDDVIGSRRVSFILYMPDPDSHWKSHYGGGLQLFDSLVPNVPQSDVHSKLNPAFNQIAFFQVQPGLSFHAVEEVKVDRQRLSLQGWFHIPQKGEDGYIPGEQEKTESLSTLQALESKELKEYDFPKLRFTSIPAPISLKGNDKLTLSDLDKEYLTKFINPSLLTSESIAKLGEIFNEESVVDIMSFLNKDYEGAFKQLLKNTEINEFPPMPTLQTQVEEAYPWKLAIPCHKQRYVYIDGANEEDINTPKSISQINQVKVDSTNGVNFEMSAKIFRLMDQIPDSKFDEVKKENPHAVRNLEISAKLCDLAAMFKSQSFHKWITLITQLKLVKNHTLIRRFRPGYDFILATNNTGDEENEPNIMEGVLESTLNLTPTQGWETGEWGGYELCLIDDDHSDKKLGDDLQKDDGLNEDEAAIYRTADQDSVVYESQACWNKFSLMYRDPSVMKFVKYVSFEAPGSRWDINCSWKCIDESE
;
A
#
# COMPACT_ATOMS: atom_id res chain seq x y z
N MET A 1 61.76 -25.06 18.34
CA MET A 1 62.42 -24.92 19.65
C MET A 1 61.81 -23.73 20.36
N THR A 2 61.42 -23.97 21.61
CA THR A 2 60.74 -23.10 22.57
C THR A 2 61.39 -21.73 22.79
N SER A 3 60.59 -20.67 22.88
CA SER A 3 60.89 -19.56 23.79
C SER A 3 59.64 -19.12 24.54
N LYS A 4 59.82 -18.96 25.86
CA LYS A 4 58.81 -18.90 26.92
C LYS A 4 58.23 -17.49 27.09
N ARG A 5 56.98 -17.47 27.57
CA ARG A 5 56.23 -16.31 28.08
C ARG A 5 56.99 -15.50 29.14
N THR A 6 56.71 -14.20 29.18
CA THR A 6 56.76 -13.36 30.39
C THR A 6 55.43 -12.59 30.48
N PRO A 7 54.77 -12.52 31.66
CA PRO A 7 53.45 -11.90 31.81
C PRO A 7 53.56 -10.40 32.11
N THR A 8 52.82 -9.57 31.38
CA THR A 8 52.72 -8.12 31.63
C THR A 8 51.44 -7.81 32.41
N GLN A 9 51.63 -6.90 33.36
CA GLN A 9 50.73 -6.49 34.44
C GLN A 9 49.35 -6.03 33.99
N THR A 10 48.35 -6.43 34.77
CA THR A 10 47.02 -5.84 34.89
C THR A 10 47.12 -4.37 35.29
N ILE A 11 46.70 -3.47 34.40
CA ILE A 11 46.31 -2.10 34.74
C ILE A 11 44.78 -2.11 34.88
N ASN A 12 44.32 -1.89 36.11
CA ASN A 12 42.91 -1.64 36.41
C ASN A 12 42.53 -0.26 35.88
N ASP A 13 42.04 -0.20 34.64
CA ASP A 13 41.21 0.94 34.22
C ASP A 13 39.80 0.69 34.74
N THR A 14 39.49 1.34 35.86
CA THR A 14 38.12 1.61 36.31
C THR A 14 37.38 2.36 35.20
N ILE A 15 36.73 1.60 34.32
CA ILE A 15 35.71 2.11 33.39
C ILE A 15 34.60 2.69 34.27
N THR A 16 34.54 4.02 34.33
CA THR A 16 33.38 4.72 34.87
C THR A 16 32.19 4.29 34.01
N PRO A 17 31.11 3.72 34.58
CA PRO A 17 29.99 3.27 33.77
C PRO A 17 29.42 4.50 33.06
N LYS A 18 29.42 4.46 31.72
CA LYS A 18 28.72 5.43 30.88
C LYS A 18 27.29 5.53 31.41
N LYS A 19 26.91 6.69 31.94
CA LYS A 19 25.53 6.94 32.39
C LYS A 19 24.62 6.72 31.20
N LYS A 20 23.83 5.63 31.20
CA LYS A 20 22.60 5.56 30.42
C LYS A 20 21.80 6.81 30.77
N ILE A 21 21.55 7.69 29.80
CA ILE A 21 20.69 8.85 30.00
C ILE A 21 19.33 8.30 30.44
N SER A 22 18.93 8.62 31.66
CA SER A 22 17.59 8.28 32.15
C SER A 22 16.60 9.19 31.42
N ILE A 23 15.70 8.59 30.63
CA ILE A 23 14.65 9.25 29.83
C ILE A 23 13.50 9.78 30.74
N LYS A 24 13.68 9.80 32.06
CA LYS A 24 12.65 10.29 32.98
C LYS A 24 12.79 11.79 33.12
N GLN A 25 11.75 12.52 32.72
CA GLN A 25 11.66 13.97 32.86
C GLN A 25 11.97 14.41 34.28
N THR A 26 12.79 15.45 34.41
CA THR A 26 13.17 16.02 35.70
C THR A 26 12.01 16.81 36.31
N PRO A 27 11.93 16.92 37.65
CA PRO A 27 10.93 17.77 38.30
C PRO A 27 10.95 19.22 37.82
N GLU A 28 12.13 19.76 37.51
CA GLU A 28 12.30 21.10 36.96
C GLU A 28 11.70 21.23 35.56
N GLU A 29 11.91 20.25 34.69
CA GLU A 29 11.31 20.22 33.34
C GLU A 29 9.79 20.10 33.40
N GLU A 30 9.25 19.29 34.32
CA GLU A 30 7.80 19.20 34.54
C GLU A 30 7.21 20.53 35.01
N ALA A 31 7.87 21.20 35.96
CA ALA A 31 7.42 22.51 36.47
C ALA A 31 7.39 23.59 35.37
N GLN A 32 8.27 23.49 34.38
CA GLN A 32 8.33 24.41 33.24
C GLN A 32 7.43 23.99 32.07
N ALA A 33 7.02 22.73 31.98
CA ALA A 33 6.33 22.17 30.81
C ALA A 33 5.12 22.99 30.39
N LYS A 34 4.28 23.44 31.35
CA LYS A 34 3.09 24.26 31.07
C LYS A 34 3.39 25.58 30.38
N GLN A 35 4.59 26.14 30.57
CA GLN A 35 5.00 27.42 29.97
C GLN A 35 5.29 27.29 28.46
N TYR A 36 5.52 26.06 27.99
CA TYR A 36 5.77 25.77 26.58
C TYR A 36 4.50 25.60 25.75
N PHE A 37 3.33 25.54 26.38
CA PHE A 37 2.02 25.51 25.72
C PHE A 37 1.38 26.91 25.70
N GLN A 38 0.38 27.09 24.85
CA GLN A 38 -0.49 28.27 24.96
C GLN A 38 -1.37 28.16 26.22
N SER A 39 -1.69 29.31 26.82
CA SER A 39 -2.41 29.37 28.10
C SER A 39 -3.77 28.67 28.07
N HIS A 40 -4.48 28.77 26.94
CA HIS A 40 -5.83 28.21 26.80
C HIS A 40 -5.87 26.67 26.89
N VAL A 41 -4.76 25.98 26.61
CA VAL A 41 -4.69 24.51 26.54
C VAL A 41 -5.07 23.87 27.88
N PHE A 42 -4.73 24.52 28.99
CA PHE A 42 -4.98 24.00 30.34
C PHE A 42 -6.18 24.67 31.04
N GLU A 43 -6.98 25.46 30.33
CA GLU A 43 -8.23 25.99 30.86
C GLU A 43 -9.28 24.87 30.94
N ASP A 44 -10.01 24.79 32.07
CA ASP A 44 -11.00 23.73 32.30
C ASP A 44 -12.12 23.76 31.24
N SER A 45 -12.57 24.95 30.83
CA SER A 45 -13.58 25.14 29.78
C SER A 45 -13.13 24.58 28.43
N PHE A 46 -11.87 24.82 28.06
CA PHE A 46 -11.26 24.28 26.84
C PHE A 46 -11.17 22.76 26.90
N ARG A 47 -10.69 22.21 28.03
CA ARG A 47 -10.59 20.76 28.25
C ARG A 47 -11.96 20.09 28.13
N GLU A 48 -13.00 20.63 28.77
CA GLU A 48 -14.36 20.09 28.73
C GLU A 48 -14.94 20.10 27.31
N GLN A 49 -14.78 21.21 26.59
CA GLN A 49 -15.24 21.31 25.21
C GLN A 49 -14.48 20.33 24.29
N LEU A 50 -13.17 20.22 24.43
CA LEU A 50 -12.37 19.29 23.64
C LEU A 50 -12.75 17.84 23.95
N THR A 51 -12.98 17.50 25.22
CA THR A 51 -13.42 16.16 25.64
C THR A 51 -14.76 15.79 24.99
N LYS A 52 -15.70 16.75 24.94
CA LYS A 52 -16.97 16.57 24.24
C LYS A 52 -16.75 16.36 22.73
N ASN A 53 -15.94 17.21 22.10
CA ASN A 53 -15.64 17.12 20.67
C ASN A 53 -15.01 15.78 20.29
N VAL A 54 -14.04 15.28 21.08
CA VAL A 54 -13.37 13.98 20.85
C VAL A 54 -14.34 12.82 21.06
N ARG A 55 -15.25 12.93 22.03
CA ARG A 55 -16.25 11.88 22.28
C ARG A 55 -17.26 11.77 21.14
N GLU A 56 -17.64 12.90 20.55
CA GLU A 56 -18.65 13.00 19.50
C GLU A 56 -18.06 12.92 18.07
N SER A 57 -16.73 12.86 17.94
CA SER A 57 -16.06 12.83 16.64
C SER A 57 -16.35 11.55 15.85
N GLN A 58 -16.24 11.65 14.53
CA GLN A 58 -16.39 10.55 13.57
C GLN A 58 -15.22 10.54 12.58
N PRO A 59 -14.83 9.38 12.03
CA PRO A 59 -15.50 8.07 12.15
C PRO A 59 -15.16 7.29 13.43
N TYR A 60 -14.05 7.63 14.09
CA TYR A 60 -13.69 7.15 15.42
C TYR A 60 -13.31 8.33 16.32
N ARG A 61 -12.86 8.07 17.55
CA ARG A 61 -12.51 9.13 18.51
C ARG A 61 -11.18 9.79 18.16
N TRP A 62 -11.24 11.03 17.70
CA TRP A 62 -10.08 11.84 17.34
C TRP A 62 -10.29 13.30 17.73
N GLY A 63 -9.19 14.03 17.87
CA GLY A 63 -9.19 15.43 18.30
C GLY A 63 -8.14 16.26 17.56
N THR A 64 -8.32 17.57 17.64
CA THR A 64 -7.34 18.53 17.16
C THR A 64 -7.31 19.77 18.04
N ILE A 65 -6.12 20.33 18.24
CA ILE A 65 -5.91 21.60 18.96
C ILE A 65 -5.10 22.52 18.06
N LYS A 66 -5.60 23.74 17.86
CA LYS A 66 -4.88 24.79 17.14
C LYS A 66 -4.15 25.67 18.14
N ASN A 67 -3.00 26.20 17.73
CA ASN A 67 -2.12 26.99 18.59
C ASN A 67 -1.75 26.22 19.86
N LEU A 68 -1.22 25.01 19.73
CA LEU A 68 -0.90 24.18 20.89
C LEU A 68 0.28 24.74 21.70
N ILE A 69 1.39 25.00 21.01
CA ILE A 69 2.69 25.32 21.57
C ILE A 69 2.89 26.85 21.58
N ASN A 70 3.73 27.34 22.49
CA ASN A 70 4.22 28.71 22.43
C ASN A 70 4.78 29.01 21.02
N ASP A 71 4.27 30.06 20.39
CA ASP A 71 4.53 30.35 18.97
C ASP A 71 6.03 30.51 18.68
N GLN A 72 6.73 31.27 19.53
CA GLN A 72 8.17 31.49 19.40
C GLN A 72 8.97 30.19 19.56
N LEU A 73 8.59 29.34 20.52
CA LEU A 73 9.23 28.03 20.70
C LEU A 73 9.08 27.19 19.43
N LEU A 74 7.87 27.08 18.87
CA LEU A 74 7.63 26.23 17.71
C LEU A 74 8.30 26.78 16.43
N ARG A 75 8.38 28.11 16.27
CA ARG A 75 9.17 28.74 15.20
C ARG A 75 10.66 28.42 15.33
N ASN A 76 11.20 28.42 16.55
CA ASN A 76 12.59 28.03 16.79
C ASN A 76 12.81 26.55 16.50
N VAL A 77 11.92 25.66 16.94
CA VAL A 77 11.95 24.22 16.63
C VAL A 77 11.99 23.99 15.12
N ARG A 78 11.09 24.64 14.37
CA ARG A 78 11.07 24.53 12.92
C ARG A 78 12.39 24.99 12.30
N SER A 79 12.93 26.12 12.77
CA SER A 79 14.19 26.65 12.26
C SER A 79 15.36 25.68 12.52
N GLU A 80 15.46 25.17 13.75
CA GLU A 80 16.45 24.16 14.16
C GLU A 80 16.38 22.91 13.28
N ILE A 81 15.18 22.33 13.09
CA ILE A 81 14.98 21.14 12.26
C ILE A 81 15.45 21.40 10.82
N MET A 82 15.03 22.52 10.22
CA MET A 82 15.34 22.82 8.82
C MET A 82 16.83 23.14 8.59
N SER A 83 17.55 23.61 9.60
CA SER A 83 18.99 23.93 9.49
C SER A 83 19.92 22.77 9.83
N GLU A 84 19.52 21.93 10.80
CA GLU A 84 20.40 20.93 11.40
C GLU A 84 20.12 19.49 10.92
N ILE A 85 18.89 19.21 10.48
CA ILE A 85 18.46 17.84 10.20
C ILE A 85 18.47 17.59 8.70
N LYS A 86 19.27 16.60 8.28
CA LYS A 86 19.28 16.10 6.92
C LYS A 86 18.17 15.06 6.75
N PHE A 87 17.31 15.29 5.76
CA PHE A 87 16.28 14.34 5.40
C PHE A 87 16.71 13.46 4.22
N THR A 88 16.36 12.18 4.29
CA THR A 88 16.57 11.18 3.25
C THR A 88 15.22 10.66 2.79
N LYS A 89 15.02 10.58 1.46
CA LYS A 89 13.83 9.97 0.87
C LYS A 89 13.80 8.49 1.23
N LYS A 90 12.70 8.02 1.82
CA LYS A 90 12.36 6.61 1.95
C LYS A 90 11.06 6.35 1.21
N GLU A 91 11.05 5.24 0.49
CA GLU A 91 9.93 4.82 -0.33
C GLU A 91 9.76 3.31 -0.17
N THR A 92 8.55 2.89 0.18
CA THR A 92 8.12 1.50 0.32
C THR A 92 6.90 1.28 -0.59
N ASP A 93 6.18 0.18 -0.45
CA ASP A 93 4.85 0.05 -1.06
C ASP A 93 3.86 1.08 -0.50
N ILE A 94 3.79 1.22 0.83
CA ILE A 94 2.77 2.00 1.55
C ILE A 94 3.05 3.51 1.66
N TYR A 95 4.31 3.96 1.53
CA TYR A 95 4.62 5.40 1.64
C TYR A 95 5.75 5.88 0.74
N LYS A 96 5.82 7.20 0.60
CA LYS A 96 6.96 7.97 0.09
C LYS A 96 7.11 9.19 0.99
N VAL A 97 8.18 9.28 1.76
CA VAL A 97 8.38 10.34 2.76
C VAL A 97 9.86 10.68 2.90
N PHE A 98 10.17 11.89 3.34
CA PHE A 98 11.52 12.27 3.74
C PHE A 98 11.64 12.13 5.26
N GLN A 99 12.44 11.17 5.70
CA GLN A 99 12.72 10.89 7.11
C GLN A 99 14.15 11.28 7.47
N SER A 100 14.38 11.60 8.73
CA SER A 100 15.72 11.82 9.28
C SER A 100 16.45 10.47 9.42
N GLY A 101 17.39 10.17 8.51
CA GLY A 101 17.91 8.81 8.27
C GLY A 101 18.52 8.07 9.47
N ASP A 102 19.08 8.77 10.45
CA ASP A 102 19.80 8.21 11.61
C ASP A 102 19.14 8.56 12.97
N LEU A 103 17.89 9.02 12.91
CA LEU A 103 17.30 9.92 13.92
C LEU A 103 15.88 9.50 14.32
N ALA A 104 15.46 8.29 13.94
CA ALA A 104 14.10 7.77 14.09
C ALA A 104 13.53 7.92 15.51
N ASN A 105 14.40 7.93 16.52
CA ASN A 105 14.06 8.35 17.87
C ASN A 105 14.95 9.51 18.32
N LEU A 106 14.35 10.64 18.69
CA LEU A 106 15.09 11.78 19.28
C LEU A 106 15.93 11.37 20.51
N SER A 107 15.57 10.26 21.16
CA SER A 107 16.26 9.67 22.31
C SER A 107 17.57 8.96 21.95
N ALA A 108 17.77 8.61 20.68
CA ALA A 108 18.97 7.97 20.14
C ALA A 108 19.95 8.97 19.49
N MET A 109 19.65 10.27 19.56
CA MET A 109 20.49 11.30 18.94
C MET A 109 21.87 11.44 19.59
N PRO A 110 22.93 11.68 18.80
CA PRO A 110 24.23 12.09 19.31
C PRO A 110 24.10 13.33 20.20
N GLN A 111 24.84 13.33 21.32
CA GLN A 111 24.76 14.39 22.33
C GLN A 111 25.11 15.78 21.78
N ASP A 112 26.05 15.85 20.84
CA ASP A 112 26.46 17.06 20.13
C ASP A 112 25.34 17.63 19.24
N LEU A 113 24.52 16.77 18.65
CA LEU A 113 23.35 17.20 17.87
C LEU A 113 22.21 17.67 18.78
N LEU A 114 21.99 17.01 19.92
CA LEU A 114 21.02 17.45 20.94
C LEU A 114 21.33 18.86 21.47
N GLU A 115 22.60 19.18 21.68
CA GLU A 115 23.04 20.53 22.09
C GLU A 115 22.73 21.61 21.05
N ARG A 116 22.66 21.23 19.76
CA ARG A 116 22.28 22.12 18.64
C ARG A 116 20.77 22.20 18.40
N LEU A 117 19.98 21.37 19.09
CA LEU A 117 18.53 21.29 18.97
C LEU A 117 17.80 21.60 20.31
N PRO A 118 18.13 22.71 21.01
CA PRO A 118 17.62 22.97 22.35
C PRO A 118 16.12 23.24 22.39
N SER A 119 15.53 23.83 21.34
CA SER A 119 14.08 24.08 21.29
C SER A 119 13.32 22.79 21.01
N LEU A 120 13.84 21.92 20.15
CA LEU A 120 13.25 20.60 19.91
C LEU A 120 13.27 19.72 21.17
N TYR A 121 14.35 19.76 21.94
CA TYR A 121 14.42 19.08 23.24
C TYR A 121 13.33 19.59 24.20
N LYS A 122 13.16 20.91 24.34
CA LYS A 122 12.10 21.51 25.16
C LYS A 122 10.71 21.08 24.71
N LEU A 123 10.46 21.04 23.40
CA LEU A 123 9.20 20.59 22.84
C LEU A 123 8.92 19.12 23.19
N ARG A 124 9.91 18.23 23.02
CA ARG A 124 9.80 16.82 23.40
C ARG A 124 9.44 16.68 24.88
N SER A 125 10.19 17.36 25.76
CA SER A 125 9.93 17.34 27.21
C SER A 125 8.55 17.92 27.56
N ALA A 126 8.06 18.93 26.82
CA ALA A 126 6.71 19.45 27.00
C ALA A 126 5.63 18.42 26.62
N ILE A 127 5.75 17.78 25.47
CA ILE A 127 4.79 16.79 24.96
C ILE A 127 4.72 15.55 25.87
N TYR A 128 5.84 15.07 26.40
CA TYR A 128 5.86 13.90 27.29
C TYR A 128 5.70 14.23 28.79
N SER A 129 5.47 15.50 29.13
CA SER A 129 5.16 15.93 30.51
C SER A 129 3.97 15.22 31.12
N GLU A 130 4.02 15.01 32.43
CA GLU A 130 2.88 14.47 33.18
C GLU A 130 1.66 15.36 33.03
N SER A 131 1.86 16.68 33.02
CA SER A 131 0.82 17.67 32.77
C SER A 131 0.11 17.44 31.43
N PHE A 132 0.86 17.30 30.33
CA PHE A 132 0.26 17.11 29.00
C PHE A 132 -0.28 15.69 28.79
N ARG A 133 0.42 14.65 29.28
CA ARG A 133 -0.07 13.27 29.26
C ARG A 133 -1.39 13.13 30.02
N SER A 134 -1.51 13.75 31.18
CA SER A 134 -2.75 13.76 31.96
C SER A 134 -3.87 14.50 31.23
N PHE A 135 -3.55 15.60 30.54
CA PHE A 135 -4.51 16.31 29.69
C PHE A 135 -4.99 15.42 28.52
N ILE A 136 -4.09 14.80 27.75
CA ILE A 136 -4.45 13.89 26.65
C ILE A 136 -5.25 12.69 27.15
N SER A 137 -4.83 12.08 28.27
CA SER A 137 -5.55 10.99 28.93
C SER A 137 -6.99 11.39 29.30
N ALA A 138 -7.18 12.59 29.84
CA ALA A 138 -8.50 13.10 30.22
C ALA A 138 -9.42 13.34 29.01
N VAL A 139 -8.90 13.99 27.94
CA VAL A 139 -9.74 14.36 26.77
C VAL A 139 -10.08 13.17 25.87
N THR A 140 -9.19 12.18 25.80
CA THR A 140 -9.41 10.95 25.00
C THR A 140 -10.11 9.86 25.79
N GLY A 141 -9.92 9.80 27.11
CA GLY A 141 -10.36 8.69 27.94
C GLY A 141 -9.55 7.41 27.74
N CYS A 142 -8.33 7.49 27.17
CA CYS A 142 -7.52 6.32 26.83
C CYS A 142 -6.84 5.62 28.03
N GLY A 143 -7.04 6.13 29.25
CA GLY A 143 -6.28 5.70 30.42
C GLY A 143 -4.88 6.35 30.49
N LYS A 144 -4.06 5.91 31.44
CA LYS A 144 -2.73 6.49 31.71
C LYS A 144 -1.77 6.30 30.53
N LEU A 145 -0.77 7.17 30.42
CA LEU A 145 0.21 7.18 29.32
C LEU A 145 1.63 7.13 29.89
N SER A 146 2.50 6.35 29.27
CA SER A 146 3.92 6.27 29.62
C SER A 146 4.60 7.63 29.51
N GLY A 147 5.38 8.01 30.52
CA GLY A 147 6.32 9.12 30.46
C GLY A 147 7.77 8.69 30.20
N ILE A 148 8.06 7.39 30.33
CA ILE A 148 9.39 6.81 30.07
C ILE A 148 9.55 6.42 28.60
N LYS A 149 8.56 5.77 27.99
CA LYS A 149 8.61 5.35 26.58
C LYS A 149 8.15 6.51 25.71
N THR A 150 9.13 7.31 25.26
CA THR A 150 8.94 8.42 24.33
C THR A 150 9.23 7.97 22.91
N ASP A 151 8.33 8.29 21.98
CA ASP A 151 8.39 7.86 20.58
C ASP A 151 7.96 9.02 19.68
N LEU A 152 8.94 9.72 19.12
CA LEU A 152 8.76 10.95 18.34
C LEU A 152 9.71 10.95 17.16
N SER A 153 9.15 11.03 15.96
CA SER A 153 9.85 11.08 14.69
C SER A 153 9.53 12.38 13.92
N ILE A 154 10.49 12.80 13.09
CA ILE A 154 10.37 13.99 12.25
C ILE A 154 10.14 13.55 10.81
N GLN A 155 9.08 14.06 10.20
CA GLN A 155 8.72 13.70 8.84
C GLN A 155 8.52 14.95 8.00
N LEU A 156 9.10 14.92 6.80
CA LEU A 156 8.93 15.94 5.79
C LEU A 156 8.21 15.33 4.59
N TYR A 157 7.03 15.86 4.28
CA TYR A 157 6.30 15.53 3.06
C TYR A 157 6.50 16.66 2.06
N THR A 158 7.05 16.33 0.90
CA THR A 158 7.16 17.20 -0.27
C THR A 158 6.23 16.69 -1.36
N LYS A 159 6.20 17.36 -2.51
CA LYS A 159 5.46 16.93 -3.70
C LYS A 159 5.63 15.42 -3.99
N GLY A 160 4.54 14.70 -4.19
CA GLY A 160 4.51 13.25 -4.41
C GLY A 160 4.59 12.39 -3.15
N CYS A 161 4.95 12.95 -1.99
CA CYS A 161 4.96 12.22 -0.73
C CYS A 161 3.54 11.91 -0.25
N HIS A 162 3.34 10.69 0.26
CA HIS A 162 2.08 10.13 0.71
C HIS A 162 2.33 9.02 1.74
N LEU A 163 1.31 8.69 2.53
CA LEU A 163 1.25 7.50 3.38
C LEU A 163 -0.15 6.92 3.26
N LEU A 164 -0.26 5.69 2.76
CA LEU A 164 -1.54 5.06 2.45
C LEU A 164 -2.24 4.55 3.72
N THR A 165 -3.44 3.98 3.56
CA THR A 165 -4.32 3.62 4.67
C THR A 165 -3.70 2.57 5.60
N HIS A 166 -3.62 2.88 6.89
CA HIS A 166 -3.12 2.01 7.96
C HIS A 166 -3.80 2.40 9.29
N ASP A 167 -3.63 1.62 10.36
CA ASP A 167 -4.36 1.83 11.64
C ASP A 167 -3.48 2.20 12.85
N ASP A 168 -2.15 2.27 12.68
CA ASP A 168 -1.16 2.56 13.73
C ASP A 168 -1.05 1.53 14.86
N VAL A 169 -1.62 0.33 14.70
CA VAL A 169 -1.70 -0.69 15.76
C VAL A 169 -0.41 -1.51 15.81
N ILE A 170 0.60 -0.94 16.45
CA ILE A 170 1.93 -1.54 16.60
C ILE A 170 2.36 -1.51 18.07
N GLY A 171 2.83 -2.65 18.58
CA GLY A 171 3.42 -2.78 19.92
C GLY A 171 2.54 -2.21 21.03
N SER A 172 3.09 -1.25 21.77
CA SER A 172 2.42 -0.62 22.92
C SER A 172 1.83 0.77 22.64
N ARG A 173 1.61 1.14 21.39
CA ARG A 173 1.03 2.43 21.01
C ARG A 173 -0.40 2.56 21.52
N ARG A 174 -0.73 3.70 22.17
CA ARG A 174 -2.04 3.95 22.78
C ARG A 174 -2.74 5.19 22.20
N VAL A 175 -1.99 6.27 21.97
CA VAL A 175 -2.50 7.49 21.31
C VAL A 175 -1.48 7.92 20.26
N SER A 176 -1.92 8.03 19.01
CA SER A 176 -1.13 8.62 17.92
C SER A 176 -1.34 10.13 17.92
N PHE A 177 -0.29 10.89 17.61
CA PHE A 177 -0.40 12.32 17.41
C PHE A 177 0.52 12.83 16.31
N ILE A 178 0.10 13.93 15.68
CA ILE A 178 0.84 14.62 14.62
C ILE A 178 0.78 16.12 14.91
N LEU A 179 1.92 16.73 15.21
CA LEU A 179 2.07 18.17 15.35
C LEU A 179 2.61 18.77 14.04
N TYR A 180 1.78 19.60 13.41
CA TYR A 180 2.05 20.21 12.12
C TYR A 180 2.86 21.50 12.25
N MET A 181 3.91 21.59 11.44
CA MET A 181 4.78 22.76 11.33
C MET A 181 5.09 23.13 9.86
N PRO A 182 4.09 23.27 8.97
CA PRO A 182 4.30 23.92 7.68
C PRO A 182 4.82 25.36 7.89
N ASP A 183 5.15 26.06 6.81
CA ASP A 183 5.59 27.46 6.87
C ASP A 183 4.62 28.32 7.73
N PRO A 184 5.10 28.90 8.86
CA PRO A 184 4.25 29.61 9.81
C PRO A 184 3.65 30.90 9.25
N ASP A 185 4.26 31.46 8.21
CA ASP A 185 3.85 32.74 7.64
C ASP A 185 2.99 32.55 6.36
N SER A 186 2.59 31.30 6.08
CA SER A 186 1.69 30.97 4.98
C SER A 186 0.59 29.99 5.40
N HIS A 187 -0.60 30.13 4.80
CA HIS A 187 -1.69 29.19 5.06
C HIS A 187 -1.58 27.97 4.12
N TRP A 188 -1.59 26.77 4.70
CA TRP A 188 -1.66 25.53 3.94
C TRP A 188 -3.07 25.34 3.39
N LYS A 189 -3.19 25.26 2.06
CA LYS A 189 -4.47 25.21 1.36
C LYS A 189 -4.86 23.77 1.06
N SER A 190 -6.17 23.48 0.98
CA SER A 190 -6.63 22.11 0.75
C SER A 190 -6.16 21.50 -0.58
N HIS A 191 -6.00 22.30 -1.65
CA HIS A 191 -5.49 21.82 -2.93
C HIS A 191 -3.99 21.50 -2.93
N TYR A 192 -3.25 21.86 -1.86
CA TYR A 192 -1.85 21.45 -1.71
C TYR A 192 -1.72 19.96 -1.37
N GLY A 193 -2.81 19.29 -0.99
CA GLY A 193 -2.77 17.92 -0.50
C GLY A 193 -2.23 17.83 0.93
N GLY A 194 -1.69 16.67 1.32
CA GLY A 194 -1.09 16.49 2.65
C GLY A 194 -2.09 16.47 3.81
N GLY A 195 -3.39 16.36 3.54
CA GLY A 195 -4.41 16.24 4.58
C GLY A 195 -4.32 14.90 5.31
N LEU A 196 -4.57 14.90 6.61
CA LEU A 196 -4.86 13.66 7.36
C LEU A 196 -6.27 13.21 6.97
N GLN A 197 -6.38 12.03 6.36
CA GLN A 197 -7.63 11.42 5.95
C GLN A 197 -8.00 10.32 6.94
N LEU A 198 -9.25 10.28 7.40
CA LEU A 198 -9.77 9.26 8.32
C LEU A 198 -10.84 8.45 7.60
N PHE A 199 -10.81 7.14 7.81
CA PHE A 199 -11.72 6.18 7.19
C PHE A 199 -12.63 5.57 8.24
N ASP A 200 -13.88 5.37 7.86
CA ASP A 200 -14.81 4.56 8.65
C ASP A 200 -14.55 3.07 8.40
N SER A 201 -15.10 2.20 9.23
CA SER A 201 -14.97 0.75 9.10
C SER A 201 -16.27 0.13 8.61
N LEU A 202 -16.20 -0.66 7.53
CA LEU A 202 -17.29 -1.49 7.06
C LEU A 202 -17.62 -2.58 8.09
N VAL A 203 -16.57 -3.25 8.57
CA VAL A 203 -16.54 -4.10 9.77
C VAL A 203 -15.18 -3.90 10.45
N PRO A 204 -14.98 -4.30 11.71
CA PRO A 204 -13.65 -4.25 12.33
C PRO A 204 -12.58 -4.89 11.42
N ASN A 205 -11.44 -4.22 11.26
CA ASN A 205 -10.32 -4.56 10.35
C ASN A 205 -10.58 -4.39 8.85
N VAL A 206 -11.78 -3.93 8.45
CA VAL A 206 -12.11 -3.66 7.04
C VAL A 206 -12.58 -2.21 6.91
N PRO A 207 -11.69 -1.28 6.55
CA PRO A 207 -12.06 0.12 6.32
C PRO A 207 -12.94 0.25 5.08
N GLN A 208 -13.83 1.23 5.13
CA GLN A 208 -14.49 1.79 3.95
C GLN A 208 -13.43 2.36 2.99
N SER A 209 -13.68 2.25 1.69
CA SER A 209 -12.74 2.78 0.69
C SER A 209 -12.73 4.31 0.69
N ASP A 210 -13.87 4.96 0.92
CA ASP A 210 -14.00 6.42 0.79
C ASP A 210 -13.57 7.15 2.06
N VAL A 211 -12.92 8.30 1.87
CA VAL A 211 -12.49 9.17 2.98
C VAL A 211 -13.73 9.77 3.66
N HIS A 212 -13.87 9.53 4.97
CA HIS A 212 -14.98 10.09 5.75
C HIS A 212 -14.67 11.52 6.21
N SER A 213 -13.50 11.72 6.81
CA SER A 213 -13.07 13.01 7.39
C SER A 213 -11.69 13.40 6.88
N LYS A 214 -11.45 14.69 6.67
CA LYS A 214 -10.14 15.23 6.24
C LYS A 214 -9.75 16.44 7.08
N LEU A 215 -8.55 16.41 7.66
CA LEU A 215 -7.93 17.55 8.34
C LEU A 215 -6.77 18.10 7.52
N ASN A 216 -6.90 19.34 7.04
CA ASN A 216 -5.77 20.05 6.41
C ASN A 216 -4.78 20.48 7.50
N PRO A 217 -3.46 20.26 7.31
CA PRO A 217 -2.46 20.66 8.30
C PRO A 217 -2.36 22.18 8.39
N ALA A 218 -2.05 22.71 9.57
CA ALA A 218 -1.76 24.12 9.79
C ALA A 218 -0.62 24.27 10.78
N PHE A 219 0.15 25.36 10.70
CA PHE A 219 1.20 25.61 11.68
C PHE A 219 0.63 25.62 13.11
N ASN A 220 1.35 24.97 14.02
CA ASN A 220 0.99 24.88 15.44
C ASN A 220 -0.37 24.19 15.69
N GLN A 221 -0.76 23.27 14.81
CA GLN A 221 -1.94 22.42 14.99
C GLN A 221 -1.50 20.99 15.29
N ILE A 222 -2.08 20.39 16.33
CA ILE A 222 -1.93 18.96 16.60
C ILE A 222 -3.20 18.22 16.20
N ALA A 223 -3.05 17.04 15.62
CA ALA A 223 -4.10 16.03 15.51
C ALA A 223 -3.72 14.84 16.38
N PHE A 224 -4.70 14.20 17.02
CA PHE A 224 -4.46 13.01 17.84
C PHE A 224 -5.68 12.10 17.85
N PHE A 225 -5.46 10.80 18.05
CA PHE A 225 -6.52 9.81 18.19
C PHE A 225 -6.03 8.61 18.99
N GLN A 226 -6.97 7.94 19.65
CA GLN A 226 -6.67 6.68 20.31
C GLN A 226 -6.39 5.61 19.24
N VAL A 227 -5.33 4.82 19.44
CA VAL A 227 -5.04 3.66 18.59
C VAL A 227 -6.04 2.56 18.92
N GLN A 228 -6.81 2.13 17.92
CA GLN A 228 -7.91 1.19 18.08
C GLN A 228 -7.78 0.07 17.02
N PRO A 229 -7.40 -1.15 17.43
CA PRO A 229 -7.31 -2.30 16.53
C PRO A 229 -8.53 -2.44 15.61
N GLY A 230 -8.29 -2.38 14.30
CA GLY A 230 -9.31 -2.54 13.27
C GLY A 230 -10.28 -1.37 13.08
N LEU A 231 -10.03 -0.21 13.69
CA LEU A 231 -10.90 0.98 13.59
C LEU A 231 -10.16 2.27 13.24
N SER A 232 -8.96 2.51 13.79
CA SER A 232 -8.25 3.79 13.65
C SER A 232 -7.57 4.00 12.27
N PHE A 233 -8.25 3.61 11.19
CA PHE A 233 -7.73 3.69 9.83
C PHE A 233 -7.61 5.14 9.34
N HIS A 234 -6.41 5.50 8.91
CA HIS A 234 -6.09 6.81 8.40
C HIS A 234 -4.98 6.77 7.35
N ALA A 235 -4.84 7.88 6.61
CA ALA A 235 -3.81 8.08 5.58
C ALA A 235 -3.35 9.53 5.58
N VAL A 236 -2.21 9.79 4.95
CA VAL A 236 -1.76 11.13 4.56
C VAL A 236 -1.94 11.27 3.05
N GLU A 237 -2.90 12.12 2.67
CA GLU A 237 -3.14 12.48 1.27
C GLU A 237 -1.83 12.95 0.62
N GLU A 238 -1.59 12.54 -0.62
CA GLU A 238 -0.44 13.00 -1.39
C GLU A 238 -0.31 14.53 -1.37
N VAL A 239 0.91 15.04 -1.16
CA VAL A 239 1.21 16.46 -1.35
C VAL A 239 1.34 16.75 -2.86
N LYS A 240 0.47 17.64 -3.37
CA LYS A 240 0.26 17.87 -4.81
C LYS A 240 1.03 19.06 -5.37
N VAL A 241 1.72 19.81 -4.52
CA VAL A 241 2.45 21.03 -4.89
C VAL A 241 3.88 21.00 -4.34
N ASP A 242 4.75 21.81 -4.91
CA ASP A 242 6.12 21.98 -4.42
C ASP A 242 6.15 22.84 -3.14
N ARG A 243 5.72 22.22 -2.03
CA ARG A 243 5.74 22.80 -0.68
C ARG A 243 6.14 21.74 0.34
N GLN A 244 6.67 22.21 1.47
CA GLN A 244 7.16 21.38 2.56
C GLN A 244 6.12 21.31 3.68
N ARG A 245 5.50 20.15 3.85
CA ARG A 245 4.69 19.80 5.02
C ARG A 245 5.59 19.10 6.04
N LEU A 246 6.18 19.88 6.94
CA LEU A 246 6.92 19.36 8.07
C LEU A 246 5.95 18.99 9.21
N SER A 247 6.18 17.84 9.83
CA SER A 247 5.45 17.42 11.03
C SER A 247 6.34 16.64 11.98
N LEU A 248 5.97 16.69 13.26
CA LEU A 248 6.41 15.76 14.28
C LEU A 248 5.30 14.75 14.50
N GLN A 249 5.56 13.48 14.23
CA GLN A 249 4.63 12.38 14.52
C GLN A 249 5.17 11.59 15.71
N GLY A 250 4.29 11.17 16.60
CA GLY A 250 4.70 10.31 17.69
C GLY A 250 3.54 9.58 18.32
N TRP A 251 3.89 8.74 19.29
CA TRP A 251 2.93 7.97 20.05
C TRP A 251 3.14 8.14 21.54
N PHE A 252 2.03 8.13 22.26
CA PHE A 252 2.01 7.83 23.68
C PHE A 252 1.76 6.35 23.86
N HIS A 253 2.56 5.71 24.73
CA HIS A 253 2.49 4.27 24.95
C HIS A 253 1.70 3.90 26.20
N ILE A 254 1.32 2.62 26.26
CA ILE A 254 0.88 1.95 27.48
C ILE A 254 1.96 2.17 28.58
N PRO A 255 1.59 2.53 29.83
CA PRO A 255 2.54 2.70 30.92
C PRO A 255 3.44 1.47 31.07
N GLN A 256 4.72 1.69 31.36
CA GLN A 256 5.74 0.66 31.51
C GLN A 256 5.86 0.20 32.97
N LYS A 257 6.50 -0.95 33.21
CA LYS A 257 6.67 -1.49 34.56
C LYS A 257 7.33 -0.46 35.49
N GLY A 258 6.60 -0.07 36.55
CA GLY A 258 7.04 0.93 37.53
C GLY A 258 6.50 2.35 37.30
N GLU A 259 5.72 2.57 36.25
CA GLU A 259 4.97 3.81 36.02
C GLU A 259 3.56 3.75 36.63
N ASP A 260 2.98 4.92 36.89
CA ASP A 260 1.59 5.05 37.31
C ASP A 260 0.64 4.52 36.23
N GLY A 261 -0.30 3.66 36.63
CA GLY A 261 -1.24 3.02 35.72
C GLY A 261 -0.71 1.81 34.94
N TYR A 262 0.48 1.29 35.27
CA TYR A 262 0.96 0.03 34.69
C TYR A 262 0.09 -1.17 35.11
N ILE A 263 -0.36 -1.93 34.12
CA ILE A 263 -1.13 -3.16 34.31
C ILE A 263 -0.35 -4.31 33.66
N PRO A 264 0.12 -5.31 34.45
CA PRO A 264 0.78 -6.50 33.88
C PRO A 264 -0.12 -7.21 32.86
N GLY A 265 0.41 -7.55 31.68
CA GLY A 265 -0.33 -8.27 30.63
C GLY A 265 -1.11 -7.37 29.65
N GLU A 266 -1.18 -6.05 29.87
CA GLU A 266 -1.98 -5.15 29.03
C GLU A 266 -1.37 -4.95 27.64
N GLN A 267 -0.03 -4.80 27.57
CA GLN A 267 0.68 -4.68 26.31
C GLN A 267 0.56 -5.96 25.49
N GLU A 268 0.83 -7.11 26.11
CA GLU A 268 0.76 -8.42 25.47
C GLU A 268 -0.65 -8.71 24.94
N LYS A 269 -1.69 -8.29 25.67
CA LYS A 269 -3.07 -8.40 25.21
C LYS A 269 -3.34 -7.54 23.97
N THR A 270 -2.79 -6.32 23.93
CA THR A 270 -2.95 -5.41 22.77
C THR A 270 -2.22 -5.97 21.55
N GLU A 271 -0.99 -6.41 21.72
CA GLU A 271 -0.16 -7.03 20.68
C GLU A 271 -0.80 -8.31 20.11
N SER A 272 -1.46 -9.11 20.96
CA SER A 272 -2.15 -10.32 20.50
C SER A 272 -3.29 -10.03 19.50
N LEU A 273 -3.95 -8.88 19.62
CA LEU A 273 -5.04 -8.45 18.74
C LEU A 273 -4.54 -7.89 17.40
N SER A 274 -3.27 -7.47 17.34
CA SER A 274 -2.65 -6.81 16.19
C SER A 274 -1.72 -7.73 15.39
N THR A 275 -1.71 -9.03 15.70
CA THR A 275 -0.89 -9.98 14.94
C THR A 275 -1.37 -10.02 13.48
N LEU A 276 -0.44 -9.95 12.52
CA LEU A 276 -0.75 -10.07 11.08
C LEU A 276 -1.60 -11.31 10.77
N GLN A 277 -1.36 -12.41 11.49
CA GLN A 277 -2.15 -13.64 11.40
C GLN A 277 -3.64 -13.44 11.77
N ALA A 278 -3.97 -12.53 12.69
CA ALA A 278 -5.34 -12.17 13.01
C ALA A 278 -5.98 -11.27 11.93
N LEU A 279 -5.18 -10.46 11.23
CA LEU A 279 -5.63 -9.56 10.14
C LEU A 279 -5.79 -10.28 8.79
N GLU A 280 -5.13 -11.42 8.60
CA GLU A 280 -5.24 -12.28 7.41
C GLU A 280 -6.16 -13.50 7.60
N SER A 281 -7.03 -13.44 8.61
CA SER A 281 -7.97 -14.53 8.90
C SER A 281 -8.86 -14.83 7.69
N LYS A 282 -9.35 -16.09 7.59
CA LYS A 282 -10.26 -16.50 6.50
C LYS A 282 -11.51 -15.62 6.44
N GLU A 283 -12.00 -15.19 7.60
CA GLU A 283 -13.17 -14.32 7.74
C GLU A 283 -12.91 -12.91 7.19
N LEU A 284 -11.69 -12.39 7.27
CA LEU A 284 -11.36 -11.07 6.72
C LEU A 284 -11.10 -11.11 5.21
N LYS A 285 -10.54 -12.22 4.70
CA LYS A 285 -10.40 -12.46 3.24
C LYS A 285 -11.76 -12.47 2.52
N GLU A 286 -12.86 -12.72 3.22
CA GLU A 286 -14.22 -12.59 2.69
C GLU A 286 -14.58 -11.17 2.23
N TYR A 287 -13.83 -10.14 2.66
CA TYR A 287 -14.04 -8.75 2.27
C TYR A 287 -13.07 -8.26 1.18
N ASP A 288 -12.13 -9.10 0.73
CA ASP A 288 -11.17 -8.73 -0.31
C ASP A 288 -11.83 -8.82 -1.70
N PHE A 289 -11.89 -7.71 -2.43
CA PHE A 289 -12.38 -7.65 -3.82
C PHE A 289 -11.37 -6.91 -4.71
N PRO A 290 -11.07 -7.38 -5.93
CA PRO A 290 -11.62 -8.57 -6.58
C PRO A 290 -11.28 -9.87 -5.84
N LYS A 291 -12.17 -10.84 -5.96
CA LYS A 291 -11.92 -12.19 -5.44
C LYS A 291 -10.96 -12.90 -6.38
N LEU A 292 -9.84 -13.40 -5.84
CA LEU A 292 -8.91 -14.25 -6.58
C LEU A 292 -9.52 -15.66 -6.78
N ARG A 293 -10.47 -15.77 -7.71
CA ARG A 293 -11.23 -17.00 -8.00
C ARG A 293 -10.68 -17.65 -9.26
N PHE A 294 -9.92 -18.73 -9.09
CA PHE A 294 -9.45 -19.54 -10.20
C PHE A 294 -10.60 -20.35 -10.81
N THR A 295 -10.74 -20.28 -12.13
CA THR A 295 -11.71 -21.06 -12.92
C THR A 295 -11.00 -22.19 -13.65
N SER A 296 -11.55 -23.40 -13.62
CA SER A 296 -10.96 -24.55 -14.32
C SER A 296 -10.88 -24.30 -15.82
N ILE A 297 -9.73 -24.63 -16.40
CA ILE A 297 -9.54 -24.60 -17.86
C ILE A 297 -10.22 -25.84 -18.44
N PRO A 298 -11.20 -25.69 -19.35
CA PRO A 298 -11.77 -26.83 -20.06
C PRO A 298 -10.70 -27.48 -20.93
N ALA A 299 -10.51 -28.80 -20.82
CA ALA A 299 -9.48 -29.55 -21.55
C ALA A 299 -8.06 -28.94 -21.45
N PRO A 300 -7.42 -29.00 -20.26
CA PRO A 300 -6.02 -28.61 -20.08
C PRO A 300 -5.10 -29.35 -21.07
N ILE A 301 -4.13 -28.62 -21.64
CA ILE A 301 -3.17 -29.18 -22.60
C ILE A 301 -2.09 -29.93 -21.83
N SER A 302 -1.99 -31.23 -22.08
CA SER A 302 -0.96 -32.09 -21.48
C SER A 302 0.23 -32.24 -22.42
N LEU A 303 1.43 -32.22 -21.84
CA LEU A 303 2.69 -32.48 -22.55
C LEU A 303 3.02 -33.98 -22.55
N LYS A 304 2.53 -34.74 -21.55
CA LYS A 304 2.73 -36.21 -21.48
C LYS A 304 2.14 -36.90 -22.71
N GLY A 305 3.00 -37.58 -23.47
CA GLY A 305 2.61 -38.33 -24.68
C GLY A 305 2.34 -37.46 -25.91
N ASN A 306 2.72 -36.18 -25.87
CA ASN A 306 2.51 -35.22 -26.95
C ASN A 306 3.82 -34.57 -27.41
N ASP A 307 4.82 -35.39 -27.80
CA ASP A 307 6.17 -35.01 -28.24
C ASP A 307 6.22 -34.07 -29.47
N LYS A 308 5.04 -33.65 -29.98
CA LYS A 308 4.87 -32.75 -31.15
C LYS A 308 3.85 -31.63 -30.90
N LEU A 309 3.60 -31.23 -29.66
CA LEU A 309 2.74 -30.07 -29.41
C LEU A 309 3.29 -28.89 -30.21
N THR A 310 2.45 -28.33 -31.08
CA THR A 310 2.79 -27.22 -31.97
C THR A 310 1.54 -26.37 -32.18
N LEU A 311 1.73 -25.10 -32.54
CA LEU A 311 0.62 -24.25 -32.96
C LEU A 311 0.15 -24.68 -34.35
N SER A 312 -1.12 -25.06 -34.46
CA SER A 312 -1.76 -25.31 -35.76
C SER A 312 -1.95 -24.01 -36.56
N ASP A 313 -2.26 -24.12 -37.85
CA ASP A 313 -2.54 -22.95 -38.69
C ASP A 313 -3.74 -22.16 -38.17
N LEU A 314 -4.76 -22.84 -37.63
CA LEU A 314 -5.91 -22.19 -36.99
C LEU A 314 -5.54 -21.46 -35.71
N ASP A 315 -4.63 -22.03 -34.90
CA ASP A 315 -4.13 -21.37 -33.69
C ASP A 315 -3.39 -20.08 -34.08
N LYS A 316 -2.52 -20.15 -35.10
CA LYS A 316 -1.78 -18.99 -35.61
C LYS A 316 -2.69 -17.94 -36.22
N GLU A 317 -3.69 -18.33 -37.01
CA GLU A 317 -4.68 -17.44 -37.60
C GLU A 317 -5.47 -16.68 -36.50
N TYR A 318 -5.89 -17.39 -35.45
CA TYR A 318 -6.58 -16.78 -34.33
C TYR A 318 -5.66 -15.82 -33.55
N LEU A 319 -4.46 -16.27 -33.14
CA LEU A 319 -3.54 -15.48 -32.33
C LEU A 319 -3.01 -14.25 -33.08
N THR A 320 -2.77 -14.35 -34.39
CA THR A 320 -2.28 -13.24 -35.22
C THR A 320 -3.25 -12.05 -35.24
N LYS A 321 -4.53 -12.24 -34.90
CA LYS A 321 -5.48 -11.12 -34.72
C LYS A 321 -5.06 -10.17 -33.61
N PHE A 322 -4.28 -10.63 -32.63
CA PHE A 322 -3.88 -9.88 -31.45
C PHE A 322 -2.35 -9.82 -31.28
N ILE A 323 -1.68 -10.97 -31.33
CA ILE A 323 -0.26 -11.15 -31.03
C ILE A 323 0.58 -10.88 -32.27
N ASN A 324 1.74 -10.27 -32.07
CA ASN A 324 2.75 -10.06 -33.09
C ASN A 324 3.19 -11.40 -33.72
N PRO A 325 3.03 -11.60 -35.04
CA PRO A 325 3.32 -12.87 -35.72
C PRO A 325 4.73 -13.42 -35.50
N SER A 326 5.73 -12.56 -35.24
CA SER A 326 7.09 -13.02 -34.98
C SER A 326 7.16 -13.92 -33.74
N LEU A 327 6.33 -13.66 -32.73
CA LEU A 327 6.26 -14.41 -31.46
C LEU A 327 5.60 -15.79 -31.60
N LEU A 328 4.96 -16.06 -32.74
CA LEU A 328 4.26 -17.33 -33.02
C LEU A 328 5.11 -18.32 -33.81
N THR A 329 6.36 -17.96 -34.10
CA THR A 329 7.34 -18.82 -34.78
C THR A 329 7.94 -19.84 -33.81
N SER A 330 8.25 -21.05 -34.28
CA SER A 330 8.87 -22.08 -33.45
C SER A 330 10.20 -21.64 -32.85
N GLU A 331 10.99 -20.85 -33.59
CA GLU A 331 12.25 -20.28 -33.12
C GLU A 331 12.04 -19.30 -31.96
N SER A 332 11.07 -18.38 -32.07
CA SER A 332 10.79 -17.42 -31.00
C SER A 332 10.21 -18.10 -29.77
N ILE A 333 9.33 -19.08 -29.94
CA ILE A 333 8.77 -19.88 -28.84
C ILE A 333 9.89 -20.61 -28.09
N ALA A 334 10.81 -21.27 -28.82
CA ALA A 334 11.94 -21.96 -28.20
C ALA A 334 12.84 -20.99 -27.42
N LYS A 335 13.18 -19.84 -28.01
CA LYS A 335 13.98 -18.81 -27.35
C LYS A 335 13.32 -18.25 -26.09
N LEU A 336 12.01 -17.98 -26.15
CA LEU A 336 11.26 -17.51 -24.98
C LEU A 336 11.24 -18.59 -23.88
N GLY A 337 11.13 -19.86 -24.26
CA GLY A 337 11.18 -20.98 -23.32
C GLY A 337 12.56 -21.16 -22.68
N GLU A 338 13.64 -20.98 -23.43
CA GLU A 338 15.02 -20.97 -22.88
C GLU A 338 15.17 -19.88 -21.81
N ILE A 339 14.76 -18.64 -22.12
CA ILE A 339 14.81 -17.52 -21.15
C ILE A 339 13.95 -17.81 -19.92
N PHE A 340 12.72 -18.28 -20.13
CA PHE A 340 11.82 -18.57 -19.02
C PHE A 340 12.34 -19.70 -18.13
N ASN A 341 12.98 -20.72 -18.71
CA ASN A 341 13.56 -21.82 -17.95
C ASN A 341 14.79 -21.39 -17.14
N GLU A 342 15.57 -20.41 -17.62
CA GLU A 342 16.74 -19.87 -16.91
C GLU A 342 16.34 -18.90 -15.80
N GLU A 343 15.42 -17.97 -16.09
CA GLU A 343 15.13 -16.81 -15.22
C GLU A 343 13.79 -16.91 -14.48
N SER A 344 12.93 -17.89 -14.83
CA SER A 344 11.52 -17.96 -14.37
C SER A 344 10.68 -16.71 -14.69
N VAL A 345 11.21 -15.80 -15.52
CA VAL A 345 10.55 -14.59 -16.01
C VAL A 345 10.96 -14.30 -17.45
N VAL A 346 10.03 -13.80 -18.25
CA VAL A 346 10.30 -13.34 -19.60
C VAL A 346 9.50 -12.08 -19.91
N ASP A 347 10.19 -11.07 -20.44
CA ASP A 347 9.62 -9.81 -20.89
C ASP A 347 9.58 -9.72 -22.41
N ILE A 348 8.40 -9.46 -22.94
CA ILE A 348 8.13 -9.39 -24.37
C ILE A 348 7.65 -7.98 -24.71
N MET A 349 8.53 -7.21 -25.33
CA MET A 349 8.19 -5.91 -25.91
C MET A 349 7.45 -6.10 -27.25
N SER A 350 6.53 -5.18 -27.55
CA SER A 350 5.74 -5.22 -28.79
C SER A 350 4.95 -6.54 -28.94
N PHE A 351 4.28 -6.95 -27.86
CA PHE A 351 3.48 -8.18 -27.79
C PHE A 351 2.31 -8.17 -28.76
N LEU A 352 1.52 -7.09 -28.76
CA LEU A 352 0.43 -6.88 -29.70
C LEU A 352 0.96 -6.57 -31.10
N ASN A 353 0.29 -7.07 -32.13
CA ASN A 353 0.62 -6.77 -33.52
C ASN A 353 0.37 -5.27 -33.85
N LYS A 354 0.97 -4.81 -34.94
CA LYS A 354 0.92 -3.39 -35.36
C LYS A 354 -0.49 -2.89 -35.67
N ASP A 355 -1.32 -3.73 -36.27
CA ASP A 355 -2.67 -3.37 -36.68
C ASP A 355 -3.60 -3.18 -35.46
N TYR A 356 -3.42 -4.02 -34.44
CA TYR A 356 -4.16 -3.96 -33.19
C TYR A 356 -3.65 -2.83 -32.30
N GLU A 357 -2.33 -2.73 -32.08
CA GLU A 357 -1.76 -1.81 -31.08
C GLU A 357 -2.03 -0.34 -31.40
N GLY A 358 -1.95 0.06 -32.68
CA GLY A 358 -2.03 1.47 -33.08
C GLY A 358 -3.42 2.05 -32.79
N ALA A 359 -4.46 1.38 -33.28
CA ALA A 359 -5.85 1.77 -33.05
C ALA A 359 -6.22 1.68 -31.55
N PHE A 360 -5.73 0.65 -30.86
CA PHE A 360 -6.04 0.44 -29.46
C PHE A 360 -5.40 1.50 -28.55
N LYS A 361 -4.14 1.89 -28.81
CA LYS A 361 -3.47 2.98 -28.09
C LYS A 361 -4.23 4.30 -28.21
N GLN A 362 -4.71 4.61 -29.41
CA GLN A 362 -5.49 5.83 -29.66
C GLN A 362 -6.82 5.80 -28.92
N LEU A 363 -7.52 4.66 -28.92
CA LEU A 363 -8.76 4.50 -28.17
C LEU A 363 -8.53 4.72 -26.66
N LEU A 364 -7.52 4.08 -26.07
CA LEU A 364 -7.19 4.25 -24.65
C LEU A 364 -6.91 5.71 -24.28
N LYS A 365 -6.07 6.40 -25.07
CA LYS A 365 -5.79 7.84 -24.85
C LYS A 365 -7.05 8.69 -24.95
N ASN A 366 -7.90 8.41 -25.95
CA ASN A 366 -9.11 9.18 -26.16
C ASN A 366 -10.13 8.96 -25.04
N THR A 367 -10.34 7.71 -24.62
CA THR A 367 -11.15 7.37 -23.45
C THR A 367 -10.66 8.12 -22.23
N GLU A 368 -9.37 8.04 -21.92
CA GLU A 368 -8.86 8.61 -20.67
C GLU A 368 -9.08 10.13 -20.56
N ILE A 369 -9.06 10.84 -21.69
CA ILE A 369 -9.27 12.30 -21.73
C ILE A 369 -10.77 12.65 -21.76
N ASN A 370 -11.59 11.83 -22.42
CA ASN A 370 -12.95 12.20 -22.83
C ASN A 370 -14.04 11.27 -22.27
N GLU A 371 -13.74 10.39 -21.33
CA GLU A 371 -14.69 9.40 -20.81
C GLU A 371 -15.89 10.02 -20.12
N PHE A 372 -17.06 9.43 -20.39
CA PHE A 372 -18.29 9.68 -19.69
C PHE A 372 -19.01 8.35 -19.36
N PRO A 373 -19.45 8.16 -18.10
CA PRO A 373 -19.08 8.96 -16.94
C PRO A 373 -17.57 8.89 -16.67
N PRO A 374 -16.98 9.87 -15.96
CA PRO A 374 -15.59 9.77 -15.53
C PRO A 374 -15.40 8.55 -14.62
N MET A 375 -14.19 7.97 -14.60
CA MET A 375 -13.93 6.82 -13.73
C MET A 375 -14.25 7.12 -12.25
N PRO A 376 -14.86 6.16 -11.52
CA PRO A 376 -15.52 6.41 -10.24
C PRO A 376 -14.53 6.60 -9.10
N THR A 377 -14.17 7.83 -8.74
CA THR A 377 -13.22 8.12 -7.64
C THR A 377 -13.65 7.61 -6.26
N LEU A 378 -14.96 7.43 -6.06
CA LEU A 378 -15.59 6.96 -4.82
C LEU A 378 -16.30 5.62 -5.04
N GLN A 379 -16.38 4.80 -4.00
CA GLN A 379 -17.12 3.53 -4.02
C GLN A 379 -18.60 3.75 -4.39
N THR A 380 -19.19 4.83 -3.90
CA THR A 380 -20.58 5.23 -4.18
C THR A 380 -20.85 5.60 -5.65
N GLN A 381 -19.82 5.80 -6.47
CA GLN A 381 -19.93 6.14 -7.89
C GLN A 381 -19.82 4.92 -8.81
N VAL A 382 -19.48 3.75 -8.26
CA VAL A 382 -19.14 2.55 -9.05
C VAL A 382 -20.33 2.01 -9.85
N GLU A 383 -21.56 2.12 -9.32
CA GLU A 383 -22.78 1.64 -9.98
C GLU A 383 -22.98 2.28 -11.37
N GLU A 384 -22.65 3.58 -11.52
CA GLU A 384 -22.76 4.28 -12.82
C GLU A 384 -21.63 3.93 -13.79
N ALA A 385 -20.56 3.27 -13.31
CA ALA A 385 -19.34 2.99 -14.05
C ALA A 385 -19.21 1.52 -14.51
N TYR A 386 -20.22 0.67 -14.28
CA TYR A 386 -20.22 -0.72 -14.75
C TYR A 386 -19.86 -0.78 -16.25
N PRO A 387 -18.89 -1.62 -16.67
CA PRO A 387 -18.37 -2.81 -15.99
C PRO A 387 -17.21 -2.62 -15.01
N TRP A 388 -16.78 -1.39 -14.76
CA TRP A 388 -15.69 -1.11 -13.83
C TRP A 388 -16.17 -1.22 -12.39
N LYS A 389 -15.45 -2.01 -11.60
CA LYS A 389 -15.61 -2.17 -10.15
C LYS A 389 -14.45 -1.51 -9.41
N LEU A 390 -14.56 -1.26 -8.10
CA LEU A 390 -13.48 -0.72 -7.27
C LEU A 390 -12.96 -1.79 -6.29
N ALA A 391 -11.65 -1.98 -6.26
CA ALA A 391 -10.99 -2.93 -5.36
C ALA A 391 -10.99 -2.42 -3.91
N ILE A 392 -11.22 -3.34 -2.98
CA ILE A 392 -11.27 -3.13 -1.52
C ILE A 392 -10.60 -4.30 -0.79
N PRO A 393 -10.18 -4.15 0.48
CA PRO A 393 -10.17 -2.93 1.29
C PRO A 393 -8.96 -2.01 1.03
N CYS A 394 -9.15 -0.72 1.31
CA CYS A 394 -8.17 0.33 1.00
C CYS A 394 -6.87 0.28 1.84
N HIS A 395 -6.79 -0.55 2.88
CA HIS A 395 -5.52 -0.81 3.60
C HIS A 395 -4.71 -1.95 2.97
N LYS A 396 -5.20 -2.58 1.90
CA LYS A 396 -4.50 -3.62 1.11
C LYS A 396 -4.33 -3.19 -0.34
N GLN A 397 -5.39 -2.64 -0.93
CA GLN A 397 -5.43 -2.32 -2.35
C GLN A 397 -6.53 -1.30 -2.66
N ARG A 398 -6.34 -0.54 -3.74
CA ARG A 398 -7.36 0.30 -4.37
C ARG A 398 -7.03 0.41 -5.86
N TYR A 399 -7.92 -0.02 -6.73
CA TYR A 399 -7.83 0.17 -8.19
C TYR A 399 -9.17 -0.15 -8.83
N VAL A 400 -9.43 0.35 -10.04
CA VAL A 400 -10.63 -0.06 -10.78
C VAL A 400 -10.32 -1.26 -11.68
N TYR A 401 -11.27 -2.19 -11.78
CA TYR A 401 -11.06 -3.43 -12.50
C TYR A 401 -12.31 -3.95 -13.23
N ILE A 402 -12.08 -4.83 -14.20
CA ILE A 402 -13.10 -5.68 -14.81
C ILE A 402 -12.65 -7.13 -14.62
N ASP A 403 -13.47 -7.92 -13.93
CA ASP A 403 -13.25 -9.34 -13.67
C ASP A 403 -14.10 -10.24 -14.58
N GLY A 404 -14.93 -9.66 -15.44
CA GLY A 404 -15.85 -10.37 -16.33
C GLY A 404 -17.02 -11.04 -15.59
N ALA A 405 -17.20 -10.77 -14.29
CA ALA A 405 -18.37 -11.14 -13.53
C ALA A 405 -19.45 -10.06 -13.60
N ASN A 406 -20.66 -10.40 -13.16
CA ASN A 406 -21.75 -9.44 -13.03
C ASN A 406 -21.42 -8.39 -11.97
N GLU A 407 -22.21 -7.32 -11.95
CA GLU A 407 -22.17 -6.32 -10.88
C GLU A 407 -22.45 -6.98 -9.52
N GLU A 408 -21.66 -6.58 -8.52
CA GLU A 408 -21.71 -7.11 -7.15
C GLU A 408 -21.83 -5.92 -6.20
N ASP A 409 -22.90 -5.87 -5.40
CA ASP A 409 -23.07 -4.86 -4.35
C ASP A 409 -22.16 -5.16 -3.17
N ILE A 410 -21.02 -4.48 -3.11
CA ILE A 410 -20.02 -4.62 -2.03
C ILE A 410 -20.10 -3.49 -0.99
N ASN A 411 -21.22 -2.74 -0.94
CA ASN A 411 -21.33 -1.56 -0.07
C ASN A 411 -21.65 -1.90 1.39
N THR A 412 -22.16 -3.11 1.68
CA THR A 412 -22.56 -3.49 3.04
C THR A 412 -22.05 -4.88 3.42
N PRO A 413 -21.86 -5.19 4.72
CA PRO A 413 -21.45 -6.53 5.15
C PRO A 413 -22.47 -7.60 4.78
N LYS A 414 -23.77 -7.22 4.76
CA LYS A 414 -24.86 -8.12 4.40
C LYS A 414 -24.81 -8.49 2.92
N SER A 415 -24.61 -7.52 2.04
CA SER A 415 -24.53 -7.75 0.59
C SER A 415 -23.28 -8.57 0.24
N ILE A 416 -22.12 -8.27 0.86
CA ILE A 416 -20.90 -9.07 0.73
C ILE A 416 -21.11 -10.52 1.20
N SER A 417 -21.73 -10.72 2.36
CA SER A 417 -22.02 -12.06 2.87
C SER A 417 -22.93 -12.85 1.91
N GLN A 418 -23.91 -12.19 1.29
CA GLN A 418 -24.76 -12.81 0.27
C GLN A 418 -23.95 -13.21 -0.97
N ILE A 419 -23.07 -12.33 -1.47
CA ILE A 419 -22.18 -12.62 -2.60
C ILE A 419 -21.29 -13.84 -2.30
N ASN A 420 -20.71 -13.91 -1.10
CA ASN A 420 -19.82 -15.01 -0.71
C ASN A 420 -20.55 -16.35 -0.56
N GLN A 421 -21.86 -16.36 -0.33
CA GLN A 421 -22.68 -17.58 -0.29
C GLN A 421 -23.01 -18.13 -1.68
N VAL A 422 -22.93 -17.29 -2.73
CA VAL A 422 -23.17 -17.74 -4.10
C VAL A 422 -21.96 -18.56 -4.55
N LYS A 423 -22.15 -19.88 -4.69
CA LYS A 423 -21.18 -20.74 -5.35
C LYS A 423 -21.08 -20.33 -6.82
N VAL A 424 -19.95 -19.73 -7.19
CA VAL A 424 -19.60 -19.54 -8.59
C VAL A 424 -19.20 -20.92 -9.12
N ASP A 425 -20.09 -21.58 -9.85
CA ASP A 425 -19.75 -22.82 -10.55
C ASP A 425 -19.18 -22.53 -11.94
N SER A 426 -18.64 -23.57 -12.58
CA SER A 426 -18.06 -23.52 -13.94
C SER A 426 -19.04 -23.11 -15.04
N THR A 427 -20.34 -22.96 -14.73
CA THR A 427 -21.39 -22.59 -15.68
C THR A 427 -21.91 -21.16 -15.49
N ASN A 428 -21.63 -20.52 -14.35
CA ASN A 428 -21.96 -19.11 -14.05
C ASN A 428 -20.72 -18.18 -14.02
N GLY A 429 -19.55 -18.68 -14.42
CA GLY A 429 -18.27 -17.99 -14.26
C GLY A 429 -17.83 -17.13 -15.45
N VAL A 430 -17.32 -15.94 -15.12
CA VAL A 430 -16.45 -15.05 -15.93
C VAL A 430 -16.30 -15.42 -17.41
N ASN A 431 -17.05 -14.73 -18.28
CA ASN A 431 -16.99 -14.90 -19.73
C ASN A 431 -16.75 -13.57 -20.43
N PHE A 432 -15.47 -13.22 -20.60
CA PHE A 432 -15.08 -11.97 -21.25
C PHE A 432 -15.56 -11.84 -22.71
N GLU A 433 -15.70 -12.93 -23.46
CA GLU A 433 -16.23 -12.87 -24.82
C GLU A 433 -17.71 -12.44 -24.82
N MET A 434 -18.50 -13.01 -23.91
CA MET A 434 -19.90 -12.60 -23.72
C MET A 434 -19.99 -11.18 -23.17
N SER A 435 -19.16 -10.79 -22.19
CA SER A 435 -19.09 -9.42 -21.67
C SER A 435 -18.79 -8.42 -22.80
N ALA A 436 -17.81 -8.71 -23.65
CA ALA A 436 -17.46 -7.86 -24.78
C ALA A 436 -18.60 -7.70 -25.79
N LYS A 437 -19.41 -8.75 -26.02
CA LYS A 437 -20.61 -8.68 -26.87
C LYS A 437 -21.69 -7.83 -26.20
N ILE A 438 -21.93 -8.02 -24.91
CA ILE A 438 -22.91 -7.26 -24.13
C ILE A 438 -22.56 -5.77 -24.15
N PHE A 439 -21.31 -5.39 -23.88
CA PHE A 439 -20.91 -3.98 -23.85
C PHE A 439 -21.08 -3.29 -25.20
N ARG A 440 -20.79 -3.98 -26.31
CA ARG A 440 -21.06 -3.44 -27.66
C ARG A 440 -22.55 -3.25 -27.92
N LEU A 441 -23.40 -4.14 -27.42
CA LEU A 441 -24.86 -3.99 -27.53
C LEU A 441 -25.37 -2.85 -26.65
N MET A 442 -24.86 -2.73 -25.43
CA MET A 442 -25.17 -1.61 -24.54
C MET A 442 -24.75 -0.27 -25.15
N ASP A 443 -23.61 -0.23 -25.86
CA ASP A 443 -23.16 0.95 -26.59
C ASP A 443 -24.04 1.29 -27.82
N GLN A 444 -25.03 0.47 -28.17
CA GLN A 444 -26.01 0.84 -29.20
C GLN A 444 -27.30 1.42 -28.60
N ILE A 445 -27.47 1.32 -27.28
CA ILE A 445 -28.65 1.82 -26.58
C ILE A 445 -28.49 3.35 -26.42
N PRO A 446 -29.53 4.15 -26.75
CA PRO A 446 -29.53 5.59 -26.49
C PRO A 446 -29.39 5.89 -25.00
N ASP A 447 -28.53 6.84 -24.67
CA ASP A 447 -28.31 7.30 -23.29
C ASP A 447 -28.48 8.83 -23.28
N SER A 448 -29.59 9.28 -22.70
CA SER A 448 -29.93 10.70 -22.67
C SER A 448 -28.90 11.53 -21.90
N LYS A 449 -28.28 10.98 -20.85
CA LYS A 449 -27.23 11.69 -20.10
C LYS A 449 -26.00 11.87 -20.98
N PHE A 450 -25.58 10.80 -21.67
CA PHE A 450 -24.45 10.88 -22.60
C PHE A 450 -24.75 11.82 -23.78
N ASP A 451 -25.95 11.77 -24.36
CA ASP A 451 -26.35 12.63 -25.48
C ASP A 451 -26.33 14.13 -25.10
N GLU A 452 -26.67 14.47 -23.86
CA GLU A 452 -26.54 15.82 -23.32
C GLU A 452 -25.07 16.23 -23.21
N VAL A 453 -24.23 15.40 -22.58
CA VAL A 453 -22.79 15.67 -22.47
C VAL A 453 -22.12 15.78 -23.83
N LYS A 454 -22.52 14.97 -24.81
CA LYS A 454 -21.97 14.99 -26.17
C LYS A 454 -22.28 16.29 -26.92
N LYS A 455 -23.37 17.00 -26.57
CA LYS A 455 -23.69 18.33 -27.12
C LYS A 455 -22.72 19.40 -26.60
N GLU A 456 -22.31 19.29 -25.34
CA GLU A 456 -21.37 20.23 -24.70
C GLU A 456 -19.91 19.90 -25.02
N ASN A 457 -19.57 18.61 -25.04
CA ASN A 457 -18.27 18.07 -25.40
C ASN A 457 -18.40 17.08 -26.58
N PRO A 458 -18.20 17.54 -27.82
CA PRO A 458 -18.24 16.68 -29.01
C PRO A 458 -17.24 15.51 -28.97
N HIS A 459 -16.20 15.57 -28.12
CA HIS A 459 -15.19 14.51 -27.99
C HIS A 459 -15.57 13.46 -26.95
N ALA A 460 -16.62 13.65 -26.13
CA ALA A 460 -17.02 12.72 -25.08
C ALA A 460 -17.22 11.28 -25.60
N VAL A 461 -16.72 10.29 -24.89
CA VAL A 461 -16.85 8.87 -25.27
C VAL A 461 -17.36 8.04 -24.10
N ARG A 462 -18.13 7.00 -24.38
CA ARG A 462 -18.52 6.03 -23.36
C ARG A 462 -17.41 5.02 -23.09
N ASN A 463 -17.37 4.51 -21.87
CA ASN A 463 -16.40 3.50 -21.45
C ASN A 463 -16.66 2.09 -22.03
N LEU A 464 -17.79 1.88 -22.70
CA LEU A 464 -18.20 0.55 -23.18
C LEU A 464 -17.34 0.03 -24.33
N GLU A 465 -16.95 0.89 -25.29
CA GLU A 465 -16.11 0.46 -26.42
C GLU A 465 -14.73 -0.02 -25.96
N ILE A 466 -14.08 0.76 -25.09
CA ILE A 466 -12.77 0.39 -24.55
C ILE A 466 -12.87 -0.86 -23.67
N SER A 467 -13.93 -0.97 -22.86
CA SER A 467 -14.16 -2.13 -22.01
C SER A 467 -14.36 -3.39 -22.86
N ALA A 468 -15.11 -3.30 -23.97
CA ALA A 468 -15.28 -4.41 -24.90
C ALA A 468 -13.95 -4.86 -25.53
N LYS A 469 -13.08 -3.92 -25.95
CA LYS A 469 -11.76 -4.26 -26.51
C LYS A 469 -10.84 -4.92 -25.48
N LEU A 470 -10.83 -4.40 -24.25
CA LEU A 470 -10.08 -5.01 -23.14
C LEU A 470 -10.59 -6.42 -22.84
N CYS A 471 -11.92 -6.63 -22.88
CA CYS A 471 -12.51 -7.94 -22.74
C CYS A 471 -12.18 -8.88 -23.90
N ASP A 472 -12.04 -8.41 -25.15
CA ASP A 472 -11.56 -9.27 -26.24
C ASP A 472 -10.12 -9.79 -25.97
N LEU A 473 -9.24 -8.94 -25.44
CA LEU A 473 -7.88 -9.34 -25.06
C LEU A 473 -7.91 -10.33 -23.88
N ALA A 474 -8.71 -10.05 -22.85
CA ALA A 474 -8.92 -10.97 -21.74
C ALA A 474 -9.48 -12.32 -22.21
N ALA A 475 -10.38 -12.34 -23.20
CA ALA A 475 -10.89 -13.56 -23.82
C ALA A 475 -9.80 -14.32 -24.60
N MET A 476 -8.91 -13.61 -25.30
CA MET A 476 -7.75 -14.21 -25.98
C MET A 476 -6.83 -14.93 -24.99
N PHE A 477 -6.54 -14.32 -23.83
CA PHE A 477 -5.74 -14.94 -22.77
C PHE A 477 -6.35 -16.23 -22.19
N LYS A 478 -7.68 -16.37 -22.26
CA LYS A 478 -8.39 -17.59 -21.84
C LYS A 478 -8.57 -18.63 -22.96
N SER A 479 -8.14 -18.32 -24.19
CA SER A 479 -8.33 -19.18 -25.35
C SER A 479 -7.41 -20.42 -25.33
N GLN A 480 -7.87 -21.50 -25.95
CA GLN A 480 -7.07 -22.72 -26.13
C GLN A 480 -5.77 -22.45 -26.91
N SER A 481 -5.83 -21.62 -27.95
CA SER A 481 -4.65 -21.27 -28.75
C SER A 481 -3.61 -20.52 -27.94
N PHE A 482 -4.03 -19.60 -27.05
CA PHE A 482 -3.09 -18.89 -26.17
C PHE A 482 -2.51 -19.80 -25.10
N HIS A 483 -3.33 -20.65 -24.47
CA HIS A 483 -2.83 -21.65 -23.52
C HIS A 483 -1.82 -22.60 -24.16
N LYS A 484 -2.01 -23.02 -25.43
CA LYS A 484 -0.98 -23.77 -26.17
C LYS A 484 0.32 -22.99 -26.30
N TRP A 485 0.24 -21.71 -26.67
CA TRP A 485 1.43 -20.87 -26.82
C TRP A 485 2.19 -20.70 -25.50
N ILE A 486 1.48 -20.45 -24.38
CA ILE A 486 2.09 -20.38 -23.05
C ILE A 486 2.68 -21.71 -22.63
N THR A 487 1.94 -22.82 -22.74
CA THR A 487 2.45 -24.17 -22.40
C THR A 487 3.69 -24.54 -23.21
N LEU A 488 3.79 -24.10 -24.47
CA LEU A 488 4.99 -24.30 -25.29
C LEU A 488 6.20 -23.48 -24.82
N ILE A 489 5.99 -22.33 -24.18
CA ILE A 489 7.06 -21.50 -23.61
C ILE A 489 7.47 -22.06 -22.25
N THR A 490 6.51 -22.28 -21.37
CA THR A 490 6.79 -22.59 -19.95
C THR A 490 6.99 -24.06 -19.67
N GLN A 491 6.59 -24.94 -20.59
CA GLN A 491 6.51 -26.39 -20.37
C GLN A 491 5.59 -26.78 -19.19
N LEU A 492 4.67 -25.88 -18.79
CA LEU A 492 3.73 -26.12 -17.70
C LEU A 492 2.32 -26.40 -18.23
N LYS A 493 1.63 -27.36 -17.60
CA LYS A 493 0.22 -27.63 -17.85
C LYS A 493 -0.66 -26.68 -17.06
N LEU A 494 -1.38 -25.81 -17.75
CA LEU A 494 -2.29 -24.85 -17.14
C LEU A 494 -3.62 -25.54 -16.81
N VAL A 495 -4.01 -25.56 -15.53
CA VAL A 495 -5.23 -26.26 -15.07
C VAL A 495 -6.37 -25.33 -14.68
N LYS A 496 -6.04 -24.16 -14.13
CA LYS A 496 -7.02 -23.14 -13.76
C LYS A 496 -6.48 -21.77 -14.14
N ASN A 497 -7.36 -20.82 -14.42
CA ASN A 497 -6.98 -19.44 -14.73
C ASN A 497 -7.82 -18.42 -13.96
N HIS A 498 -7.23 -17.25 -13.81
CA HIS A 498 -7.86 -16.03 -13.33
C HIS A 498 -7.38 -14.87 -14.20
N THR A 499 -8.23 -13.88 -14.46
CA THR A 499 -7.88 -12.75 -15.34
C THR A 499 -8.59 -11.50 -14.86
N LEU A 500 -7.84 -10.41 -14.77
CA LEU A 500 -8.31 -9.09 -14.37
C LEU A 500 -7.80 -8.05 -15.35
N ILE A 501 -8.71 -7.22 -15.85
CA ILE A 501 -8.35 -5.97 -16.50
C ILE A 501 -8.28 -4.92 -15.40
N ARG A 502 -7.20 -4.15 -15.30
CA ARG A 502 -6.98 -3.19 -14.21
C ARG A 502 -6.62 -1.81 -14.76
N ARG A 503 -7.10 -0.78 -14.08
CA ARG A 503 -6.69 0.61 -14.27
C ARG A 503 -6.39 1.24 -12.92
N PHE A 504 -5.22 1.84 -12.80
CA PHE A 504 -4.73 2.52 -11.60
C PHE A 504 -4.70 4.01 -11.88
N ARG A 505 -5.61 4.74 -11.23
CA ARG A 505 -5.84 6.16 -11.46
C ARG A 505 -4.85 7.03 -10.68
N PRO A 506 -4.36 8.13 -11.27
CA PRO A 506 -3.52 9.11 -10.59
C PRO A 506 -4.14 9.64 -9.31
N GLY A 507 -3.39 9.55 -8.21
CA GLY A 507 -3.80 10.09 -6.91
C GLY A 507 -4.62 9.14 -6.04
N TYR A 508 -4.93 7.93 -6.51
CA TYR A 508 -5.84 7.00 -5.80
C TYR A 508 -5.27 5.60 -5.62
N ASP A 509 -4.72 5.00 -6.68
CA ASP A 509 -4.71 3.55 -6.80
C ASP A 509 -3.33 2.92 -6.61
N PHE A 510 -3.31 1.74 -6.00
CA PHE A 510 -2.15 0.93 -5.61
C PHE A 510 -2.55 -0.50 -5.26
N ILE A 511 -1.55 -1.37 -5.10
CA ILE A 511 -1.64 -2.66 -4.39
C ILE A 511 -0.45 -2.70 -3.44
N LEU A 512 -0.63 -3.08 -2.17
CA LEU A 512 0.48 -3.30 -1.24
C LEU A 512 1.13 -4.66 -1.44
N ALA A 513 2.31 -4.86 -0.87
CA ALA A 513 3.02 -6.13 -0.93
C ALA A 513 2.16 -7.27 -0.40
N THR A 514 1.96 -8.29 -1.25
CA THR A 514 1.23 -9.48 -0.88
C THR A 514 1.88 -10.72 -1.49
N ASN A 515 1.93 -11.79 -0.69
CA ASN A 515 2.30 -13.13 -1.14
C ASN A 515 1.08 -13.95 -1.59
N ASN A 516 -0.12 -13.35 -1.62
CA ASN A 516 -1.34 -14.08 -1.96
C ASN A 516 -1.25 -14.62 -3.40
N THR A 517 -1.18 -15.95 -3.53
CA THR A 517 -1.24 -16.68 -4.80
C THR A 517 -2.60 -17.37 -5.01
N GLY A 518 -3.58 -17.06 -4.15
CA GLY A 518 -4.91 -17.68 -4.11
C GLY A 518 -4.95 -18.94 -3.25
N ASP A 519 -6.02 -19.10 -2.49
CA ASP A 519 -6.22 -20.26 -1.63
C ASP A 519 -6.63 -21.47 -2.48
N GLU A 520 -5.84 -22.56 -2.45
CA GLU A 520 -6.33 -23.88 -2.86
C GLU A 520 -6.11 -24.89 -1.72
N GLU A 521 -7.14 -25.69 -1.48
CA GLU A 521 -7.09 -26.86 -0.62
C GLU A 521 -6.17 -27.90 -1.26
N ASN A 522 -4.85 -27.85 -0.99
CA ASN A 522 -3.82 -28.85 -1.31
C ASN A 522 -4.26 -29.90 -2.36
N GLU A 523 -4.55 -29.48 -3.59
CA GLU A 523 -4.91 -30.42 -4.65
C GLU A 523 -3.61 -31.14 -5.05
N PRO A 524 -3.57 -32.48 -4.96
CA PRO A 524 -2.35 -33.20 -5.26
C PRO A 524 -1.91 -32.90 -6.70
N ASN A 525 -0.63 -32.55 -6.86
CA ASN A 525 0.09 -32.24 -8.11
C ASN A 525 -0.05 -30.80 -8.67
N ILE A 526 -0.84 -29.91 -8.07
CA ILE A 526 -0.80 -28.48 -8.44
C ILE A 526 0.40 -27.84 -7.75
N MET A 527 1.21 -27.10 -8.51
CA MET A 527 2.37 -26.39 -7.96
C MET A 527 1.93 -25.30 -6.98
N GLU A 528 2.70 -25.08 -5.91
CA GLU A 528 2.36 -24.12 -4.84
C GLU A 528 2.33 -22.66 -5.32
N GLY A 529 3.24 -22.30 -6.23
CA GLY A 529 3.30 -20.97 -6.83
C GLY A 529 2.22 -20.72 -7.88
N VAL A 530 2.36 -19.62 -8.60
CA VAL A 530 1.43 -19.22 -9.66
C VAL A 530 2.20 -18.75 -10.89
N LEU A 531 1.81 -19.23 -12.06
CA LEU A 531 2.26 -18.62 -13.31
C LEU A 531 1.45 -17.35 -13.52
N GLU A 532 2.10 -16.20 -13.61
CA GLU A 532 1.44 -14.90 -13.68
C GLU A 532 1.95 -14.12 -14.88
N SER A 533 1.06 -13.38 -15.53
CA SER A 533 1.44 -12.44 -16.58
C SER A 533 0.77 -11.09 -16.41
N THR A 534 1.46 -10.05 -16.88
CA THR A 534 0.96 -8.67 -16.91
C THR A 534 1.20 -8.11 -18.31
N LEU A 535 0.12 -7.83 -19.06
CA LEU A 535 0.18 -7.04 -20.28
C LEU A 535 0.01 -5.56 -19.93
N ASN A 536 1.12 -4.81 -19.93
CA ASN A 536 1.13 -3.37 -19.74
C ASN A 536 0.58 -2.65 -20.99
N LEU A 537 -0.44 -1.82 -20.78
CA LEU A 537 -1.19 -1.08 -21.80
C LEU A 537 -1.22 0.43 -21.50
N THR A 538 -0.26 0.93 -20.74
CA THR A 538 -0.21 2.34 -20.35
C THR A 538 0.20 3.20 -21.54
N PRO A 539 -0.69 4.07 -22.07
CA PRO A 539 -0.45 4.72 -23.36
C PRO A 539 0.39 6.01 -23.25
N THR A 540 0.51 6.56 -22.04
CA THR A 540 1.32 7.72 -21.69
C THR A 540 2.81 7.34 -21.60
N GLN A 541 3.69 8.33 -21.63
CA GLN A 541 5.16 8.17 -21.63
C GLN A 541 5.75 8.89 -20.41
N GLY A 542 7.02 8.62 -20.07
CA GLY A 542 7.73 9.31 -18.98
C GLY A 542 7.79 8.54 -17.66
N TRP A 543 7.29 7.29 -17.62
CA TRP A 543 7.26 6.44 -16.44
C TRP A 543 8.62 5.87 -16.05
N GLU A 544 9.64 6.02 -16.90
CA GLU A 544 10.94 5.36 -16.77
C GLU A 544 11.72 5.77 -15.52
N THR A 545 11.38 6.92 -14.92
CA THR A 545 12.03 7.40 -13.69
C THR A 545 11.47 6.75 -12.41
N GLY A 546 10.31 6.08 -12.48
CA GLY A 546 9.60 5.55 -11.31
C GLY A 546 8.98 6.61 -10.39
N GLU A 547 9.20 7.92 -10.63
CA GLU A 547 8.80 8.98 -9.69
C GLU A 547 7.28 9.13 -9.54
N TRP A 548 6.51 8.75 -10.57
CA TRP A 548 5.05 8.70 -10.53
C TRP A 548 4.48 7.42 -9.93
N GLY A 549 5.33 6.49 -9.49
CA GLY A 549 4.92 5.17 -9.06
C GLY A 549 4.30 4.38 -10.22
N GLY A 550 3.30 3.55 -9.90
CA GLY A 550 2.69 2.67 -10.90
C GLY A 550 3.63 1.61 -11.46
N TYR A 551 4.81 1.37 -10.88
CA TYR A 551 5.63 0.22 -11.25
C TYR A 551 5.16 -1.02 -10.52
N GLU A 552 5.35 -2.17 -11.15
CA GLU A 552 5.17 -3.49 -10.56
C GLU A 552 6.50 -3.93 -9.96
N LEU A 553 6.50 -4.41 -8.72
CA LEU A 553 7.72 -4.85 -8.04
C LEU A 553 7.46 -6.18 -7.34
N CYS A 554 8.40 -7.10 -7.48
CA CYS A 554 8.46 -8.36 -6.75
C CYS A 554 9.69 -8.38 -5.86
N LEU A 555 9.52 -8.85 -4.63
CA LEU A 555 10.57 -8.92 -3.62
C LEU A 555 10.46 -10.20 -2.80
N ILE A 556 11.60 -10.68 -2.30
CA ILE A 556 11.69 -11.81 -1.37
C ILE A 556 11.92 -11.27 0.05
N ASP A 557 11.39 -11.95 1.05
CA ASP A 557 11.70 -11.67 2.45
C ASP A 557 12.98 -12.42 2.89
N ASP A 558 14.08 -11.69 3.08
CA ASP A 558 15.37 -12.24 3.53
C ASP A 558 15.30 -12.87 4.94
N ASP A 559 14.30 -12.52 5.77
CA ASP A 559 14.18 -13.02 7.14
C ASP A 559 13.61 -14.46 7.23
N HIS A 560 13.16 -15.06 6.11
CA HIS A 560 12.73 -16.46 6.08
C HIS A 560 13.90 -17.47 6.02
N SER A 561 15.08 -17.07 5.54
CA SER A 561 16.26 -17.95 5.49
C SER A 561 16.95 -18.13 6.86
N ASP A 562 16.94 -17.13 7.74
CA ASP A 562 17.72 -17.15 8.98
C ASP A 562 16.96 -17.66 10.22
N LYS A 563 15.63 -17.76 10.18
CA LYS A 563 14.85 -18.31 11.32
C LYS A 563 14.96 -19.84 11.50
N LYS A 564 15.71 -20.55 10.66
CA LYS A 564 15.96 -22.00 10.81
C LYS A 564 17.25 -22.35 11.58
N LEU A 565 18.08 -21.38 11.97
CA LEU A 565 19.26 -21.65 12.81
C LEU A 565 19.31 -20.72 14.03
N GLY A 566 19.06 -21.28 15.22
CA GLY A 566 19.56 -20.72 16.49
C GLY A 566 18.50 -20.11 17.40
N ASP A 567 17.88 -20.97 18.19
CA ASP A 567 17.15 -20.64 19.42
C ASP A 567 18.18 -20.20 20.49
N ASP A 568 18.69 -18.95 20.43
CA ASP A 568 19.43 -18.27 21.53
C ASP A 568 19.94 -16.86 21.14
N LEU A 569 19.05 -15.92 20.82
CA LEU A 569 19.43 -14.50 20.74
C LEU A 569 18.65 -13.66 21.76
N GLN A 570 19.42 -13.07 22.66
CA GLN A 570 19.00 -12.07 23.64
C GLN A 570 18.19 -10.98 22.93
N LYS A 571 17.01 -10.65 23.49
CA LYS A 571 16.24 -9.45 23.15
C LYS A 571 17.11 -8.23 23.42
N ASP A 572 17.74 -7.71 22.38
CA ASP A 572 18.29 -6.36 22.39
C ASP A 572 17.12 -5.41 22.13
N ASP A 573 16.80 -4.56 23.12
CA ASP A 573 15.67 -3.63 23.16
C ASP A 573 15.85 -2.44 22.18
N GLY A 574 16.47 -2.66 21.02
CA GLY A 574 16.91 -1.63 20.07
C GLY A 574 16.31 -1.73 18.67
N LEU A 575 15.41 -2.68 18.39
CA LEU A 575 14.71 -2.74 17.11
C LEU A 575 13.69 -1.60 17.03
N ASN A 576 13.81 -0.74 16.03
CA ASN A 576 12.82 0.29 15.71
C ASN A 576 11.45 -0.36 15.50
N GLU A 577 10.52 -0.18 16.44
CA GLU A 577 9.13 -0.65 16.30
C GLU A 577 8.42 -0.04 15.06
N ASP A 578 8.96 1.03 14.47
CA ASP A 578 8.53 1.63 13.21
C ASP A 578 8.66 0.70 11.99
N GLU A 579 9.46 -0.38 12.09
CA GLU A 579 9.73 -1.32 11.01
C GLU A 579 8.91 -2.62 11.10
N ALA A 580 8.09 -2.79 12.16
CA ALA A 580 7.40 -4.05 12.43
C ALA A 580 6.34 -4.47 11.37
N ALA A 581 6.00 -3.59 10.44
CA ALA A 581 5.10 -3.86 9.31
C ALA A 581 5.76 -3.65 7.94
N ILE A 582 7.08 -3.47 7.91
CA ILE A 582 7.85 -3.11 6.72
C ILE A 582 8.94 -4.17 6.58
N TYR A 583 8.90 -4.97 5.52
CA TYR A 583 10.11 -5.69 5.08
C TYR A 583 11.19 -4.63 4.97
N ARG A 584 12.23 -4.72 5.82
CA ARG A 584 13.27 -3.69 5.98
C ARG A 584 13.59 -3.14 4.62
N THR A 585 13.48 -1.79 4.50
CA THR A 585 13.71 -0.99 3.28
C THR A 585 14.33 -1.84 2.22
N ALA A 586 13.60 -2.17 1.15
CA ALA A 586 14.09 -3.01 0.07
C ALA A 586 15.50 -2.58 -0.31
N ASP A 587 16.50 -3.19 0.33
CA ASP A 587 17.87 -3.09 -0.10
C ASP A 587 17.81 -3.68 -1.50
N GLN A 588 18.55 -3.08 -2.44
CA GLN A 588 18.48 -3.49 -3.85
C GLN A 588 18.65 -5.01 -4.04
N ASP A 589 19.23 -5.68 -3.05
CA ASP A 589 19.48 -7.12 -2.98
C ASP A 589 18.20 -7.99 -2.78
N SER A 590 17.07 -7.45 -2.29
CA SER A 590 15.82 -8.23 -2.09
C SER A 590 14.81 -8.10 -3.23
N VAL A 591 15.02 -7.16 -4.16
CA VAL A 591 14.17 -6.95 -5.34
C VAL A 591 14.51 -7.98 -6.41
N VAL A 592 13.57 -8.85 -6.74
CA VAL A 592 13.76 -9.92 -7.74
C VAL A 592 13.19 -9.59 -9.11
N TYR A 593 12.24 -8.66 -9.18
CA TYR A 593 11.70 -8.19 -10.45
C TYR A 593 11.09 -6.80 -10.32
N GLU A 594 11.29 -5.96 -11.32
CA GLU A 594 10.71 -4.63 -11.40
C GLU A 594 10.27 -4.33 -12.85
N SER A 595 9.07 -3.78 -13.00
CA SER A 595 8.58 -3.31 -14.29
C SER A 595 7.81 -2.00 -14.18
N GLN A 596 8.35 -0.98 -14.84
CA GLN A 596 7.70 0.31 -15.02
C GLN A 596 6.43 0.19 -15.88
N ALA A 597 5.47 1.08 -15.64
CA ALA A 597 4.28 1.20 -16.49
C ALA A 597 4.70 1.61 -17.90
N CYS A 598 4.26 0.87 -18.91
CA CYS A 598 4.64 1.13 -20.29
C CYS A 598 3.59 0.65 -21.29
N TRP A 599 3.84 0.89 -22.58
CA TRP A 599 2.95 0.46 -23.65
C TRP A 599 3.41 -0.86 -24.26
N ASN A 600 2.49 -1.82 -24.36
CA ASN A 600 2.64 -3.05 -25.13
C ASN A 600 3.84 -3.91 -24.70
N LYS A 601 3.99 -4.09 -23.38
CA LYS A 601 4.94 -5.02 -22.77
C LYS A 601 4.17 -6.15 -22.10
N PHE A 602 4.42 -7.39 -22.50
CA PHE A 602 3.89 -8.58 -21.86
C PHE A 602 4.98 -9.22 -21.02
N SER A 603 4.75 -9.29 -19.72
CA SER A 603 5.63 -9.96 -18.76
C SER A 603 5.00 -11.27 -18.34
N LEU A 604 5.76 -12.36 -18.31
CA LEU A 604 5.33 -13.69 -17.86
C LEU A 604 6.34 -14.20 -16.84
N MET A 605 5.89 -14.56 -15.64
CA MET A 605 6.74 -15.03 -14.55
C MET A 605 6.10 -16.20 -13.82
N TYR A 606 6.91 -17.12 -13.31
CA TYR A 606 6.46 -18.03 -12.25
C TYR A 606 6.77 -17.38 -10.89
N ARG A 607 5.73 -17.07 -10.12
CA ARG A 607 5.84 -16.46 -8.80
C ARG A 607 5.64 -17.52 -7.73
N ASP A 608 6.71 -17.83 -6.99
CA ASP A 608 6.64 -18.72 -5.84
C ASP A 608 5.89 -18.05 -4.66
N PRO A 609 5.44 -18.84 -3.66
CA PRO A 609 4.71 -18.30 -2.51
C PRO A 609 5.51 -17.40 -1.57
N SER A 610 6.85 -17.40 -1.64
CA SER A 610 7.71 -16.53 -0.84
C SER A 610 7.91 -15.15 -1.48
N VAL A 611 7.71 -15.04 -2.79
CA VAL A 611 7.79 -13.78 -3.52
C VAL A 611 6.51 -12.96 -3.34
N MET A 612 6.68 -11.81 -2.70
CA MET A 612 5.65 -10.80 -2.62
C MET A 612 5.65 -9.92 -3.86
N LYS A 613 4.48 -9.40 -4.20
CA LYS A 613 4.28 -8.53 -5.35
C LYS A 613 3.40 -7.34 -4.98
N PHE A 614 3.70 -6.18 -5.55
CA PHE A 614 2.88 -4.98 -5.39
C PHE A 614 2.89 -4.10 -6.65
N VAL A 615 1.94 -3.16 -6.71
CA VAL A 615 1.91 -2.09 -7.71
C VAL A 615 1.95 -0.77 -6.97
N LYS A 616 3.04 -0.01 -7.14
CA LYS A 616 3.24 1.24 -6.40
C LYS A 616 2.11 2.21 -6.68
N TYR A 617 1.71 2.95 -5.64
CA TYR A 617 0.77 4.06 -5.76
C TYR A 617 1.06 4.98 -6.94
N VAL A 618 0.04 5.22 -7.76
CA VAL A 618 0.14 6.14 -8.91
C VAL A 618 -0.06 7.56 -8.40
N SER A 619 0.98 8.39 -8.49
CA SER A 619 0.95 9.80 -8.11
C SER A 619 -0.12 10.57 -8.88
N PHE A 620 -0.73 11.56 -8.23
CA PHE A 620 -1.61 12.56 -8.84
C PHE A 620 -0.95 13.29 -10.03
N GLU A 621 0.38 13.36 -10.05
CA GLU A 621 1.14 14.00 -11.13
C GLU A 621 1.35 13.12 -12.35
N ALA A 622 0.96 11.85 -12.29
CA ALA A 622 1.10 10.95 -13.41
C ALA A 622 0.33 11.50 -14.63
N PRO A 623 0.90 11.37 -15.85
CA PRO A 623 0.31 11.90 -17.08
C PRO A 623 -0.97 11.17 -17.49
N GLY A 624 -1.28 10.07 -16.82
CA GLY A 624 -2.45 9.23 -16.99
C GLY A 624 -2.38 8.05 -16.05
N SER A 625 -3.35 7.18 -16.18
CA SER A 625 -3.53 5.96 -15.41
C SER A 625 -2.54 4.90 -15.90
N ARG A 626 -2.12 4.00 -15.02
CA ARG A 626 -1.55 2.73 -15.45
C ARG A 626 -2.69 1.82 -15.88
N TRP A 627 -2.54 1.16 -17.03
CA TRP A 627 -3.48 0.18 -17.54
C TRP A 627 -2.78 -1.15 -17.73
N ASP A 628 -3.38 -2.24 -17.28
CA ASP A 628 -2.87 -3.57 -17.60
C ASP A 628 -3.97 -4.65 -17.63
N ILE A 629 -3.62 -5.79 -18.20
CA ILE A 629 -4.37 -7.04 -18.04
C ILE A 629 -3.46 -8.01 -17.31
N ASN A 630 -3.88 -8.44 -16.13
CA ASN A 630 -3.19 -9.42 -15.31
C ASN A 630 -3.89 -10.77 -15.46
N CYS A 631 -3.12 -11.81 -15.76
CA CYS A 631 -3.61 -13.19 -15.85
C CYS A 631 -2.77 -14.07 -14.93
N SER A 632 -3.42 -14.99 -14.24
CA SER A 632 -2.77 -15.95 -13.36
C SER A 632 -3.25 -17.36 -13.68
N TRP A 633 -2.35 -18.34 -13.61
CA TRP A 633 -2.64 -19.74 -13.87
C TRP A 633 -2.09 -20.63 -12.76
N LYS A 634 -2.93 -21.55 -12.30
CA LYS A 634 -2.47 -22.72 -11.52
C LYS A 634 -1.96 -23.76 -12.50
N CYS A 635 -0.82 -24.33 -12.19
CA CYS A 635 -0.06 -25.18 -13.09
C CYS A 635 0.28 -26.52 -12.47
N ILE A 636 0.47 -27.52 -13.32
CA ILE A 636 1.07 -28.81 -13.00
C ILE A 636 2.38 -28.91 -13.78
N ASP A 637 3.45 -29.29 -13.09
CA ASP A 637 4.67 -29.73 -13.75
C ASP A 637 4.51 -31.20 -14.15
N GLU A 638 4.56 -31.47 -15.44
CA GLU A 638 4.43 -32.81 -16.02
C GLU A 638 5.77 -33.43 -16.41
N SER A 639 6.90 -32.78 -16.08
CA SER A 639 8.25 -33.28 -16.39
C SER A 639 8.71 -34.44 -15.51
N GLU A 640 8.02 -34.71 -14.39
CA GLU A 640 8.24 -35.87 -13.51
C GLU A 640 7.56 -37.17 -13.96
#